data_AF-W2P9R3-F1
#
_entry.id   AF-W2P9R3-F1
#
_cell.length_a   1.000
_cell.length_b   1.000
_cell.length_c   1.000
_cell.angle_alpha   90.00
_cell.angle_beta   90.00
_cell.angle_gamma   90.00
#
_symmetry.space_group_name_H-M   'P 1'
#
loop_
_entity.id
_entity.type
_entity.pdbx_description
1 polymer ?
#
loop_
_entity_poly.entity_id
_entity_poly.type
_entity_poly.pdbx_seq_one_letter_code
_entity_poly.pdbx_strand_id
1 'polypeptide(L)'
;MVRVHLALAAALALIADCASAFTIGSPEGLAAGTTGGANGKTVYPTSNSELVNYLASNDPLVIVLNKAFDFRGTEGTTTETGCRPDYTRECMAKNNGYKSQDVIIQGGNMATTGGCTGGTKVTVKYDNAALKRMTVLGNKTIRGIGKSGVIKGKGLTLAGDNIIVQNVHITELNHHLVWGGDAIYMQGTNGGSTAMKKIWLDHIKISRVGRQFITTNKASTDSMTISNSDFDGNTDYSATCDGHHYWSFIFYGVTKFSMLNNYIHGTSGRSPKIGGEAEAKVVAHVANNFWGNNTGHSFEIGENAWVLAEGNYFSNTRMPLFTGTNGALYAASSSDECSNYLGRSCAANTLTDSGSFDSRNGGTALNMIKGVSTCVNYKPDAAETTSGSQQQQQQQSSQSNESQQQSSQASDTTQQQQSSQNSDSEQQQRVQTSGSVQQESQSRKLAVQTSDLEKEWQQTTGNFGFLTTNLASTDSMTISNSDFDGNTDYSASCDGHHYWSFIFYGVTRFSMLNNYVHGTSGRSPKIGGEAEAHVVAHVANNYWGNNSGHSFEIGANAWVLAEDNYFSNTRMPLFNKTDDGALYTVDNDDECTKYLGRACKANVLVDSGIFPSRNGETALETIKTVPIFVDYSTGSTQASDSRQQSSGMEEQQQVQQSVPGTVKPLAETKPASIQSKDVESVWVKTSDNFGVGKLE
;
A
#
# COMPACT_ATOMS: atom_id res chain seq x y z
N MET A 1 25.87 -4.45 -52.88
CA MET A 1 24.64 -4.97 -52.21
C MET A 1 24.82 -5.19 -50.70
N VAL A 2 25.60 -4.37 -49.99
CA VAL A 2 25.81 -4.55 -48.53
C VAL A 2 25.14 -3.44 -47.70
N ARG A 3 24.77 -2.30 -48.32
CA ARG A 3 24.15 -1.15 -47.63
C ARG A 3 22.63 -1.19 -47.52
N VAL A 4 21.95 -2.12 -48.20
CA VAL A 4 20.48 -2.23 -48.15
C VAL A 4 20.02 -3.25 -47.10
N HIS A 5 20.88 -4.20 -46.71
CA HIS A 5 20.54 -5.19 -45.68
C HIS A 5 20.73 -4.69 -44.24
N LEU A 6 21.56 -3.68 -43.99
CA LEU A 6 21.69 -3.08 -42.65
C LEU A 6 20.53 -2.14 -42.27
N ALA A 7 19.85 -1.53 -43.25
CA ALA A 7 18.73 -0.63 -42.98
C ALA A 7 17.44 -1.38 -42.60
N LEU A 8 17.28 -2.64 -43.04
CA LEU A 8 16.09 -3.45 -42.73
C LEU A 8 16.19 -4.14 -41.35
N ALA A 9 17.40 -4.42 -40.85
CA ALA A 9 17.61 -5.00 -39.53
C ALA A 9 17.45 -3.96 -38.40
N ALA A 10 17.82 -2.70 -38.63
CA ALA A 10 17.63 -1.61 -37.66
C ALA A 10 16.15 -1.21 -37.49
N ALA A 11 15.32 -1.38 -38.53
CA ALA A 11 13.88 -1.10 -38.46
C ALA A 11 13.07 -2.22 -37.78
N LEU A 12 13.61 -3.45 -37.70
CA LEU A 12 12.98 -4.58 -36.99
C LEU A 12 13.41 -4.70 -35.52
N ALA A 13 14.54 -4.12 -35.13
CA ALA A 13 14.97 -4.07 -33.73
C ALA A 13 14.32 -2.93 -32.90
N LEU A 14 13.70 -1.94 -33.56
CA LEU A 14 13.05 -0.80 -32.91
C LEU A 14 11.56 -1.03 -32.56
N ILE A 15 11.03 -2.25 -32.72
CA ILE A 15 9.62 -2.57 -32.42
C ILE A 15 9.49 -3.55 -31.21
N ALA A 16 10.60 -3.96 -30.57
CA ALA A 16 10.57 -4.97 -29.51
C ALA A 16 10.78 -4.48 -28.07
N ASP A 17 11.14 -3.21 -27.82
CA ASP A 17 11.48 -2.72 -26.47
C ASP A 17 10.50 -1.66 -25.93
N CYS A 18 9.25 -2.06 -25.69
CA CYS A 18 8.27 -1.26 -24.94
C CYS A 18 7.49 -2.08 -23.89
N ALA A 19 8.12 -3.10 -23.31
CA ALA A 19 7.49 -3.96 -22.29
C ALA A 19 8.05 -3.79 -20.86
N SER A 20 9.00 -2.88 -20.62
CA SER A 20 9.72 -2.80 -19.34
C SER A 20 9.48 -1.47 -18.63
N ALA A 21 8.31 -1.31 -18.00
CA ALA A 21 8.07 -0.28 -16.97
C ALA A 21 6.87 -0.55 -16.02
N PHE A 22 6.43 -1.81 -15.81
CA PHE A 22 5.10 -2.10 -15.26
C PHE A 22 5.10 -3.29 -14.28
N THR A 23 5.64 -3.11 -13.08
CA THR A 23 5.59 -4.16 -12.05
C THR A 23 4.23 -4.15 -11.34
N ILE A 24 3.54 -5.28 -11.36
CA ILE A 24 2.20 -5.45 -10.77
C ILE A 24 2.30 -5.89 -9.29
N GLY A 25 3.51 -6.05 -8.75
CA GLY A 25 3.72 -6.63 -7.41
C GLY A 25 3.28 -8.10 -7.34
N SER A 26 3.26 -8.67 -6.14
CA SER A 26 2.83 -10.05 -5.90
C SER A 26 1.53 -10.05 -5.08
N PRO A 27 0.45 -10.68 -5.57
CA PRO A 27 -0.78 -10.80 -4.79
C PRO A 27 -0.54 -11.60 -3.50
N GLU A 28 -1.13 -11.12 -2.41
CA GLU A 28 -1.11 -11.78 -1.11
C GLU A 28 -2.49 -12.33 -0.73
N GLY A 29 -2.57 -12.98 0.44
CA GLY A 29 -3.82 -13.54 0.95
C GLY A 29 -4.44 -14.53 -0.01
N LEU A 30 -5.77 -14.62 -0.02
CA LEU A 30 -6.52 -15.59 -0.82
C LEU A 30 -6.30 -15.48 -2.33
N ALA A 31 -5.88 -14.32 -2.84
CA ALA A 31 -5.55 -14.11 -4.25
C ALA A 31 -4.09 -14.46 -4.62
N ALA A 32 -3.27 -15.00 -3.71
CA ALA A 32 -1.89 -15.38 -4.01
C ALA A 32 -1.77 -16.21 -5.30
N GLY A 33 -0.82 -15.84 -6.17
CA GLY A 33 -0.62 -16.47 -7.48
C GLY A 33 -1.62 -16.06 -8.57
N THR A 34 -2.35 -14.94 -8.37
CA THR A 34 -3.06 -14.24 -9.44
C THR A 34 -2.06 -13.60 -10.41
N THR A 35 -2.28 -13.76 -11.71
CA THR A 35 -1.39 -13.22 -12.76
C THR A 35 -2.09 -12.20 -13.66
N GLY A 36 -3.42 -12.12 -13.59
CA GLY A 36 -4.20 -11.19 -14.40
C GLY A 36 -4.01 -11.42 -15.90
N GLY A 37 -3.70 -10.35 -16.61
CA GLY A 37 -3.39 -10.37 -18.04
C GLY A 37 -1.93 -10.66 -18.39
N ALA A 38 -1.12 -11.15 -17.45
CA ALA A 38 0.29 -11.47 -17.72
C ALA A 38 0.46 -12.36 -18.97
N ASN A 39 1.53 -12.11 -19.73
CA ASN A 39 1.80 -12.70 -21.05
C ASN A 39 0.79 -12.30 -22.15
N GLY A 40 -0.24 -11.53 -21.82
CA GLY A 40 -1.14 -10.88 -22.76
C GLY A 40 -0.56 -9.59 -23.34
N LYS A 41 -1.27 -9.02 -24.32
CA LYS A 41 -0.87 -7.74 -24.91
C LYS A 41 -1.16 -6.59 -23.94
N THR A 42 -0.20 -5.68 -23.81
CA THR A 42 -0.44 -4.38 -23.15
C THR A 42 -1.16 -3.44 -24.10
N VAL A 43 -2.27 -2.86 -23.65
CA VAL A 43 -3.12 -1.95 -24.41
C VAL A 43 -3.40 -0.68 -23.62
N TYR A 44 -3.51 0.43 -24.33
CA TYR A 44 -3.73 1.77 -23.77
C TYR A 44 -5.01 2.35 -24.40
N PRO A 45 -6.19 2.14 -23.79
CA PRO A 45 -7.42 2.69 -24.33
C PRO A 45 -7.34 4.21 -24.48
N THR A 46 -7.77 4.70 -25.63
CA THR A 46 -7.83 6.12 -25.96
C THR A 46 -9.25 6.68 -25.89
N SER A 47 -10.26 5.83 -25.75
CA SER A 47 -11.66 6.24 -25.59
C SER A 47 -12.41 5.34 -24.60
N ASN A 48 -13.56 5.82 -24.12
CA ASN A 48 -14.48 5.04 -23.28
C ASN A 48 -14.90 3.73 -23.97
N SER A 49 -15.15 3.77 -25.28
CA SER A 49 -15.53 2.59 -26.07
C SER A 49 -14.39 1.57 -26.15
N GLU A 50 -13.15 2.02 -26.37
CA GLU A 50 -11.99 1.11 -26.35
C GLU A 50 -11.77 0.47 -24.98
N LEU A 51 -11.91 1.24 -23.89
CA LEU A 51 -11.83 0.70 -22.55
C LEU A 51 -12.88 -0.41 -22.34
N VAL A 52 -14.15 -0.13 -22.63
CA VAL A 52 -15.23 -1.11 -22.53
C VAL A 52 -14.93 -2.37 -23.36
N ASN A 53 -14.44 -2.20 -24.58
CA ASN A 53 -14.14 -3.32 -25.48
C ASN A 53 -12.96 -4.16 -24.98
N TYR A 54 -11.89 -3.54 -24.49
CA TYR A 54 -10.74 -4.28 -23.94
C TYR A 54 -11.11 -5.06 -22.67
N LEU A 55 -11.91 -4.46 -21.77
CA LEU A 55 -12.40 -5.12 -20.56
C LEU A 55 -13.23 -6.37 -20.89
N ALA A 56 -14.06 -6.28 -21.94
CA ALA A 56 -14.93 -7.34 -22.41
C ALA A 56 -14.26 -8.32 -23.40
N SER A 57 -12.99 -8.14 -23.75
CA SER A 57 -12.28 -9.05 -24.66
C SER A 57 -12.06 -10.42 -24.02
N ASN A 58 -12.05 -11.49 -24.83
CA ASN A 58 -11.64 -12.82 -24.38
C ASN A 58 -10.11 -12.98 -24.31
N ASP A 59 -9.35 -12.09 -24.95
CA ASP A 59 -7.89 -12.16 -24.95
C ASP A 59 -7.32 -11.78 -23.57
N PRO A 60 -6.25 -12.43 -23.10
CA PRO A 60 -5.49 -11.93 -21.95
C PRO A 60 -4.92 -10.54 -22.27
N LEU A 61 -5.21 -9.55 -21.42
CA LEU A 61 -4.80 -8.16 -21.66
C LEU A 61 -4.31 -7.47 -20.39
N VAL A 62 -3.24 -6.69 -20.55
CA VAL A 62 -2.83 -5.66 -19.59
C VAL A 62 -3.35 -4.32 -20.09
N ILE A 63 -4.42 -3.83 -19.48
CA ILE A 63 -5.13 -2.60 -19.84
C ILE A 63 -4.62 -1.47 -18.95
N VAL A 64 -3.92 -0.53 -19.56
CA VAL A 64 -3.24 0.55 -18.83
C VAL A 64 -4.03 1.84 -18.92
N LEU A 65 -4.47 2.37 -17.76
CA LEU A 65 -5.23 3.61 -17.67
C LEU A 65 -4.27 4.77 -17.39
N ASN A 66 -3.95 5.55 -18.42
CA ASN A 66 -3.05 6.71 -18.33
C ASN A 66 -3.80 8.05 -18.32
N LYS A 67 -5.13 8.02 -18.18
CA LYS A 67 -6.01 9.19 -18.14
C LYS A 67 -7.35 8.85 -17.50
N ALA A 68 -8.12 9.88 -17.18
CA ALA A 68 -9.49 9.73 -16.74
C ALA A 68 -10.42 9.29 -17.90
N PHE A 69 -11.27 8.31 -17.62
CA PHE A 69 -12.38 7.89 -18.47
C PHE A 69 -13.68 8.33 -17.81
N ASP A 70 -14.25 9.43 -18.30
CA ASP A 70 -15.49 10.00 -17.76
C ASP A 70 -16.69 9.52 -18.58
N PHE A 71 -17.56 8.75 -17.95
CA PHE A 71 -18.79 8.20 -18.54
C PHE A 71 -20.02 9.04 -18.21
N ARG A 72 -19.90 10.10 -17.42
CA ARG A 72 -21.05 10.96 -17.12
C ARG A 72 -21.55 11.62 -18.41
N GLY A 73 -22.86 11.64 -18.59
CA GLY A 73 -23.56 12.16 -19.76
C GLY A 73 -23.57 11.22 -20.97
N THR A 74 -22.78 10.14 -20.98
CA THR A 74 -22.65 9.30 -22.18
C THR A 74 -23.88 8.43 -22.46
N GLU A 75 -24.73 8.21 -21.47
CA GLU A 75 -25.97 7.41 -21.58
C GLU A 75 -27.24 8.20 -21.25
N GLY A 76 -27.14 9.53 -21.22
CA GLY A 76 -28.23 10.43 -20.88
C GLY A 76 -28.65 10.36 -19.40
N THR A 77 -29.73 11.07 -19.08
CA THR A 77 -30.27 11.17 -17.71
C THR A 77 -31.72 10.72 -17.66
N THR A 78 -32.13 10.15 -16.53
CA THR A 78 -33.52 9.83 -16.24
C THR A 78 -34.05 10.73 -15.14
N THR A 79 -35.33 11.14 -15.23
CA THR A 79 -36.04 11.85 -14.16
C THR A 79 -37.34 11.11 -13.89
N GLU A 80 -37.53 10.67 -12.65
CA GLU A 80 -38.66 9.83 -12.28
C GLU A 80 -39.03 9.98 -10.80
N THR A 81 -40.06 9.24 -10.37
CA THR A 81 -40.42 9.17 -8.95
C THR A 81 -39.44 8.25 -8.23
N GLY A 82 -38.71 8.80 -7.27
CA GLY A 82 -37.95 8.05 -6.28
C GLY A 82 -38.62 8.06 -4.92
N CYS A 83 -37.83 7.70 -3.92
CA CYS A 83 -38.25 7.55 -2.54
C CYS A 83 -37.34 8.31 -1.59
N ARG A 84 -37.96 9.00 -0.63
CA ARG A 84 -37.29 9.54 0.55
C ARG A 84 -37.66 8.71 1.77
N PRO A 85 -36.75 7.87 2.29
CA PRO A 85 -37.00 6.98 3.42
C PRO A 85 -37.27 7.72 4.73
N ASP A 86 -37.91 7.07 5.70
CA ASP A 86 -38.15 7.62 7.04
C ASP A 86 -36.88 8.08 7.75
N TYR A 87 -35.84 7.24 7.82
CA TYR A 87 -34.57 7.56 8.46
C TYR A 87 -33.89 8.78 7.84
N THR A 88 -34.05 8.99 6.52
CA THR A 88 -33.52 10.20 5.87
C THR A 88 -34.31 11.44 6.24
N ARG A 89 -35.65 11.36 6.33
CA ARG A 89 -36.47 12.48 6.77
C ARG A 89 -36.15 12.87 8.21
N GLU A 90 -35.94 11.87 9.07
CA GLU A 90 -35.52 12.06 10.46
C GLU A 90 -34.15 12.73 10.55
N CYS A 91 -33.16 12.30 9.74
CA CYS A 91 -31.85 12.92 9.76
C CYS A 91 -31.85 14.34 9.17
N MET A 92 -32.63 14.59 8.10
CA MET A 92 -32.79 15.93 7.53
C MET A 92 -33.40 16.92 8.54
N ALA A 93 -34.35 16.46 9.36
CA ALA A 93 -34.99 17.28 10.38
C ALA A 93 -34.01 17.83 11.43
N LYS A 94 -32.80 17.25 11.54
CA LYS A 94 -31.73 17.73 12.43
C LYS A 94 -31.09 19.04 11.95
N ASN A 95 -31.24 19.42 10.67
CA ASN A 95 -30.70 20.66 10.08
C ASN A 95 -29.20 20.90 10.38
N ASN A 96 -28.38 19.87 10.30
CA ASN A 96 -26.95 19.89 10.67
C ASN A 96 -26.01 20.22 9.49
N GLY A 97 -26.53 20.70 8.36
CA GLY A 97 -25.75 21.15 7.20
C GLY A 97 -25.44 20.08 6.14
N TYR A 98 -25.76 18.81 6.38
CA TYR A 98 -25.52 17.72 5.42
C TYR A 98 -26.77 17.35 4.62
N LYS A 99 -26.57 16.84 3.39
CA LYS A 99 -27.67 16.41 2.52
C LYS A 99 -27.96 14.92 2.68
N SER A 100 -29.21 14.52 2.51
CA SER A 100 -29.62 13.13 2.50
C SER A 100 -29.48 12.50 1.11
N GLN A 101 -29.25 11.19 1.05
CA GLN A 101 -29.48 10.43 -0.18
C GLN A 101 -30.97 10.07 -0.34
N ASP A 102 -31.55 10.33 -1.51
CA ASP A 102 -32.82 9.72 -1.90
C ASP A 102 -32.58 8.34 -2.54
N VAL A 103 -33.65 7.60 -2.83
CA VAL A 103 -33.58 6.21 -3.30
C VAL A 103 -34.25 6.09 -4.67
N ILE A 104 -33.56 5.50 -5.66
CA ILE A 104 -34.18 5.10 -6.93
C ILE A 104 -35.02 3.83 -6.68
N ILE A 105 -36.27 3.83 -7.12
CA ILE A 105 -37.19 2.68 -6.96
C ILE A 105 -36.78 1.56 -7.93
N GLN A 106 -36.52 0.36 -7.42
CA GLN A 106 -36.07 -0.79 -8.22
C GLN A 106 -37.21 -1.78 -8.46
N GLY A 107 -37.44 -2.18 -9.73
CA GLY A 107 -38.16 -3.41 -10.13
C GLY A 107 -39.54 -3.69 -9.52
N GLY A 108 -40.19 -2.70 -8.89
CA GLY A 108 -41.34 -2.86 -8.03
C GLY A 108 -41.86 -1.52 -7.51
N ASN A 109 -42.14 -1.41 -6.21
CA ASN A 109 -42.63 -0.17 -5.59
C ASN A 109 -41.78 0.25 -4.38
N MET A 110 -42.16 1.35 -3.73
CA MET A 110 -41.45 1.87 -2.55
C MET A 110 -41.32 0.83 -1.43
N ALA A 111 -42.38 0.04 -1.16
CA ALA A 111 -42.38 -0.95 -0.09
C ALA A 111 -41.46 -2.16 -0.38
N THR A 112 -41.16 -2.44 -1.65
CA THR A 112 -40.29 -3.56 -2.05
C THR A 112 -38.88 -3.12 -2.40
N THR A 113 -38.60 -1.81 -2.47
CA THR A 113 -37.28 -1.29 -2.81
C THR A 113 -36.40 -1.26 -1.57
N GLY A 114 -35.28 -1.98 -1.59
CA GLY A 114 -34.29 -1.93 -0.52
C GLY A 114 -33.81 -0.50 -0.27
N GLY A 115 -33.78 -0.09 1.00
CA GLY A 115 -33.41 1.27 1.40
C GLY A 115 -34.57 2.27 1.45
N CYS A 116 -35.79 1.91 0.99
CA CYS A 116 -36.98 2.78 0.97
C CYS A 116 -38.00 2.47 2.10
N THR A 117 -37.52 2.14 3.29
CA THR A 117 -38.42 1.89 4.44
C THR A 117 -39.24 3.16 4.76
N GLY A 118 -40.55 3.00 4.97
CA GLY A 118 -41.45 4.10 5.34
C GLY A 118 -41.44 5.29 4.35
N GLY A 119 -41.15 5.03 3.08
CA GLY A 119 -40.80 6.04 2.08
C GLY A 119 -41.92 6.99 1.65
N THR A 120 -41.56 8.24 1.37
CA THR A 120 -42.42 9.24 0.69
C THR A 120 -41.92 9.50 -0.73
N LYS A 121 -42.82 9.81 -1.66
CA LYS A 121 -42.46 10.10 -3.06
C LYS A 121 -41.64 11.39 -3.16
N VAL A 122 -40.59 11.36 -3.97
CA VAL A 122 -39.78 12.53 -4.36
C VAL A 122 -39.41 12.42 -5.83
N THR A 123 -39.06 13.52 -6.48
CA THR A 123 -38.49 13.48 -7.84
C THR A 123 -36.99 13.25 -7.76
N VAL A 124 -36.50 12.22 -8.42
CA VAL A 124 -35.06 11.94 -8.53
C VAL A 124 -34.60 12.15 -9.97
N LYS A 125 -33.37 12.63 -10.13
CA LYS A 125 -32.69 12.76 -11.42
C LYS A 125 -31.29 12.17 -11.31
N TYR A 126 -30.93 11.33 -12.27
CA TYR A 126 -29.65 10.62 -12.25
C TYR A 126 -29.10 10.38 -13.65
N ASP A 127 -27.79 10.15 -13.70
CA ASP A 127 -27.06 9.75 -14.88
C ASP A 127 -27.20 8.23 -15.11
N ASN A 128 -27.59 7.82 -16.32
CA ASN A 128 -27.83 6.41 -16.62
C ASN A 128 -26.54 5.58 -16.71
N ALA A 129 -25.39 6.19 -16.94
CA ALA A 129 -24.14 5.47 -17.14
C ALA A 129 -23.74 4.67 -15.88
N ALA A 130 -24.00 5.20 -14.69
CA ALA A 130 -23.64 4.58 -13.42
C ALA A 130 -24.51 3.34 -13.08
N LEU A 131 -25.68 3.20 -13.69
CA LEU A 131 -26.57 2.05 -13.49
C LEU A 131 -26.11 0.82 -14.29
N LYS A 132 -25.32 1.00 -15.35
CA LYS A 132 -24.80 -0.08 -16.19
C LYS A 132 -23.31 -0.24 -16.01
N ARG A 133 -22.86 -1.13 -15.13
CA ARG A 133 -21.40 -1.35 -14.93
C ARG A 133 -20.74 -1.93 -16.19
N MET A 134 -19.45 -1.65 -16.39
CA MET A 134 -18.64 -2.26 -17.45
C MET A 134 -18.29 -3.70 -17.10
N THR A 135 -18.45 -4.63 -18.04
CA THR A 135 -18.10 -6.05 -17.81
C THR A 135 -16.61 -6.27 -18.00
N VAL A 136 -15.98 -6.93 -17.04
CA VAL A 136 -14.57 -7.36 -17.10
C VAL A 136 -14.54 -8.89 -17.16
N LEU A 137 -14.04 -9.44 -18.27
CA LEU A 137 -13.85 -10.88 -18.41
C LEU A 137 -12.53 -11.34 -17.77
N GLY A 138 -12.28 -12.65 -17.77
CA GLY A 138 -11.10 -13.23 -17.14
C GLY A 138 -9.78 -12.86 -17.83
N ASN A 139 -8.67 -13.11 -17.12
CA ASN A 139 -7.30 -12.85 -17.56
C ASN A 139 -7.07 -11.38 -17.92
N LYS A 140 -7.43 -10.48 -17.01
CA LYS A 140 -7.26 -9.03 -17.18
C LYS A 140 -6.39 -8.47 -16.07
N THR A 141 -5.47 -7.60 -16.45
CA THR A 141 -4.88 -6.64 -15.52
C THR A 141 -5.37 -5.26 -15.94
N ILE A 142 -6.10 -4.57 -15.08
CA ILE A 142 -6.47 -3.17 -15.27
C ILE A 142 -5.61 -2.38 -14.31
N ARG A 143 -4.76 -1.49 -14.82
CA ARG A 143 -3.87 -0.73 -13.94
C ARG A 143 -3.69 0.71 -14.35
N GLY A 144 -3.84 1.62 -13.39
CA GLY A 144 -3.57 3.03 -13.59
C GLY A 144 -2.09 3.37 -13.51
N ILE A 145 -1.70 4.46 -14.17
CA ILE A 145 -0.37 5.08 -14.03
C ILE A 145 -0.49 6.29 -13.11
N GLY A 146 0.34 6.34 -12.07
CA GLY A 146 0.29 7.42 -11.07
C GLY A 146 -1.14 7.62 -10.58
N LYS A 147 -1.62 8.87 -10.60
CA LYS A 147 -3.00 9.24 -10.25
C LYS A 147 -3.94 9.34 -11.46
N SER A 148 -3.46 9.04 -12.66
CA SER A 148 -4.21 9.26 -13.91
C SER A 148 -5.25 8.19 -14.20
N GLY A 149 -5.13 7.00 -13.61
CA GLY A 149 -6.07 5.89 -13.81
C GLY A 149 -7.41 6.12 -13.10
N VAL A 150 -8.27 6.96 -13.67
CA VAL A 150 -9.56 7.32 -13.06
C VAL A 150 -10.73 6.87 -13.94
N ILE A 151 -11.76 6.28 -13.36
CA ILE A 151 -13.03 5.97 -14.00
C ILE A 151 -14.12 6.77 -13.30
N LYS A 152 -14.78 7.68 -14.02
CA LYS A 152 -15.86 8.53 -13.49
C LYS A 152 -17.21 8.11 -14.03
N GLY A 153 -18.22 8.08 -13.17
CA GLY A 153 -19.62 7.87 -13.59
C GLY A 153 -20.01 6.44 -13.94
N LYS A 154 -19.12 5.45 -13.78
CA LYS A 154 -19.40 4.06 -14.13
C LYS A 154 -18.55 3.07 -13.32
N GLY A 155 -19.17 1.99 -12.84
CA GLY A 155 -18.50 0.92 -12.11
C GLY A 155 -18.10 -0.27 -12.98
N LEU A 156 -17.59 -1.32 -12.34
CA LEU A 156 -17.14 -2.58 -12.93
C LEU A 156 -18.00 -3.76 -12.45
N THR A 157 -18.32 -4.68 -13.35
CA THR A 157 -18.80 -6.03 -13.04
C THR A 157 -17.68 -6.99 -13.41
N LEU A 158 -17.06 -7.63 -12.43
CA LEU A 158 -16.07 -8.69 -12.69
C LEU A 158 -16.81 -10.01 -12.95
N ALA A 159 -16.52 -10.63 -14.09
CA ALA A 159 -17.28 -11.75 -14.65
C ALA A 159 -16.35 -12.86 -15.19
N GLY A 160 -15.17 -13.03 -14.59
CA GLY A 160 -14.22 -14.07 -14.96
C GLY A 160 -13.16 -14.31 -13.88
N ASP A 161 -12.33 -15.33 -14.10
CA ASP A 161 -11.22 -15.66 -13.21
C ASP A 161 -9.95 -14.88 -13.57
N ASN A 162 -9.00 -14.82 -12.63
CA ASN A 162 -7.67 -14.28 -12.85
C ASN A 162 -7.71 -12.81 -13.30
N ILE A 163 -8.22 -11.94 -12.43
CA ILE A 163 -8.39 -10.51 -12.68
C ILE A 163 -7.60 -9.72 -11.63
N ILE A 164 -6.82 -8.74 -12.10
CA ILE A 164 -6.14 -7.74 -11.27
C ILE A 164 -6.73 -6.38 -11.60
N VAL A 165 -7.18 -5.64 -10.58
CA VAL A 165 -7.50 -4.21 -10.67
C VAL A 165 -6.56 -3.49 -9.72
N GLN A 166 -5.65 -2.67 -10.27
CA GLN A 166 -4.59 -2.07 -9.46
C GLN A 166 -4.39 -0.59 -9.73
N ASN A 167 -4.24 0.24 -8.69
CA ASN A 167 -3.97 1.67 -8.86
C ASN A 167 -5.04 2.38 -9.73
N VAL A 168 -6.32 2.15 -9.43
CA VAL A 168 -7.45 2.75 -10.16
C VAL A 168 -8.37 3.48 -9.20
N HIS A 169 -8.77 4.70 -9.54
CA HIS A 169 -9.78 5.45 -8.81
C HIS A 169 -11.15 5.36 -9.50
N ILE A 170 -12.16 4.81 -8.82
CA ILE A 170 -13.55 4.77 -9.31
C ILE A 170 -14.38 5.77 -8.50
N THR A 171 -15.02 6.74 -9.18
CA THR A 171 -15.71 7.84 -8.49
C THR A 171 -16.86 8.46 -9.28
N GLU A 172 -17.67 9.30 -8.64
CA GLU A 172 -18.77 10.08 -9.23
C GLU A 172 -19.92 9.23 -9.80
N LEU A 173 -20.36 8.20 -9.08
CA LEU A 173 -21.47 7.32 -9.50
C LEU A 173 -22.78 7.75 -8.81
N ASN A 174 -23.41 8.85 -9.26
CA ASN A 174 -24.68 9.35 -8.70
C ASN A 174 -24.71 9.34 -7.16
N HIS A 175 -23.68 9.90 -6.51
CA HIS A 175 -23.46 9.76 -5.07
C HIS A 175 -24.60 10.31 -4.20
N HIS A 176 -25.47 11.13 -4.76
CA HIS A 176 -26.69 11.63 -4.12
C HIS A 176 -27.86 10.63 -4.05
N LEU A 177 -27.74 9.44 -4.65
CA LEU A 177 -28.84 8.47 -4.76
C LEU A 177 -28.43 7.04 -4.41
N VAL A 178 -29.17 6.43 -3.48
CA VAL A 178 -29.14 4.98 -3.28
C VAL A 178 -29.67 4.30 -4.53
N TRP A 179 -28.99 3.22 -4.95
CA TRP A 179 -29.12 2.55 -6.26
C TRP A 179 -28.63 3.38 -7.45
N GLY A 180 -28.03 4.54 -7.23
CA GLY A 180 -27.42 5.38 -8.27
C GLY A 180 -26.20 4.75 -8.95
N GLY A 181 -25.55 3.78 -8.31
CA GLY A 181 -24.45 3.00 -8.87
C GLY A 181 -23.61 2.31 -7.79
N ASP A 182 -23.02 1.16 -8.13
CA ASP A 182 -21.99 0.51 -7.32
C ASP A 182 -20.67 0.53 -8.08
N ALA A 183 -19.54 0.71 -7.38
CA ALA A 183 -18.24 0.78 -8.02
C ALA A 183 -17.73 -0.58 -8.50
N ILE A 184 -17.75 -1.63 -7.68
CA ILE A 184 -17.35 -2.99 -8.10
C ILE A 184 -18.41 -4.01 -7.69
N TYR A 185 -18.84 -4.81 -8.66
CA TYR A 185 -19.80 -5.89 -8.47
C TYR A 185 -19.23 -7.24 -8.93
N MET A 186 -19.54 -8.28 -8.17
CA MET A 186 -19.14 -9.66 -8.44
C MET A 186 -20.29 -10.60 -8.12
N GLN A 187 -20.56 -11.58 -8.98
CA GLN A 187 -21.61 -12.56 -8.68
C GLN A 187 -21.23 -14.02 -8.95
N GLY A 188 -19.99 -14.25 -9.39
CA GLY A 188 -19.60 -15.52 -9.99
C GLY A 188 -19.85 -15.57 -11.49
N THR A 189 -19.26 -16.56 -12.15
CA THR A 189 -19.45 -16.85 -13.58
C THR A 189 -20.70 -17.71 -13.80
N ASN A 190 -21.07 -17.95 -15.07
CA ASN A 190 -22.22 -18.78 -15.45
C ASN A 190 -23.54 -18.35 -14.76
N GLY A 191 -23.86 -17.05 -14.84
CA GLY A 191 -25.06 -16.49 -14.21
C GLY A 191 -25.01 -16.45 -12.67
N GLY A 192 -23.83 -16.64 -12.09
CA GLY A 192 -23.55 -16.68 -10.66
C GLY A 192 -23.69 -18.06 -10.03
N SER A 193 -23.59 -19.12 -10.83
CA SER A 193 -23.59 -20.52 -10.36
C SER A 193 -22.19 -21.05 -10.03
N THR A 194 -21.13 -20.38 -10.52
CA THR A 194 -19.74 -20.80 -10.33
C THR A 194 -18.94 -19.68 -9.69
N ALA A 195 -18.22 -19.98 -8.60
CA ALA A 195 -17.40 -19.00 -7.89
C ALA A 195 -16.17 -18.61 -8.72
N MET A 196 -15.89 -17.30 -8.80
CA MET A 196 -14.68 -16.79 -9.43
C MET A 196 -13.43 -17.05 -8.59
N LYS A 197 -12.28 -17.18 -9.23
CA LYS A 197 -10.99 -17.45 -8.59
C LYS A 197 -9.96 -16.42 -9.02
N LYS A 198 -8.98 -16.16 -8.13
CA LYS A 198 -7.82 -15.31 -8.40
C LYS A 198 -8.22 -13.88 -8.75
N ILE A 199 -8.94 -13.23 -7.83
CA ILE A 199 -9.34 -11.84 -7.96
C ILE A 199 -8.48 -10.98 -7.03
N TRP A 200 -7.74 -10.04 -7.56
CA TRP A 200 -6.92 -9.14 -6.76
C TRP A 200 -7.29 -7.68 -7.03
N LEU A 201 -7.77 -7.01 -5.99
CA LEU A 201 -8.11 -5.59 -5.99
C LEU A 201 -7.08 -4.90 -5.09
N ASP A 202 -6.22 -4.06 -5.66
CA ASP A 202 -5.04 -3.57 -4.95
C ASP A 202 -4.77 -2.09 -5.23
N HIS A 203 -4.42 -1.29 -4.22
CA HIS A 203 -4.20 0.16 -4.41
C HIS A 203 -5.35 0.85 -5.15
N ILE A 204 -6.59 0.37 -5.01
CA ILE A 204 -7.74 1.04 -5.62
C ILE A 204 -8.21 2.16 -4.69
N LYS A 205 -8.74 3.24 -5.27
CA LYS A 205 -9.50 4.24 -4.52
C LYS A 205 -10.96 4.17 -4.95
N ILE A 206 -11.89 4.18 -4.01
CA ILE A 206 -13.31 4.35 -4.30
C ILE A 206 -13.86 5.49 -3.45
N SER A 207 -14.54 6.44 -4.09
CA SER A 207 -15.15 7.60 -3.43
C SER A 207 -16.41 8.03 -4.15
N ARG A 208 -17.30 8.80 -3.48
CA ARG A 208 -18.47 9.44 -4.11
C ARG A 208 -19.26 8.50 -5.03
N VAL A 209 -19.77 7.41 -4.45
CA VAL A 209 -20.67 6.46 -5.12
C VAL A 209 -22.06 6.49 -4.50
N GLY A 210 -23.10 6.17 -5.28
CA GLY A 210 -24.48 6.20 -4.81
C GLY A 210 -24.81 5.09 -3.82
N ARG A 211 -24.24 3.90 -4.03
CA ARG A 211 -24.43 2.75 -3.16
C ARG A 211 -23.10 2.05 -2.86
N GLN A 212 -22.87 0.81 -3.26
CA GLN A 212 -21.77 0.01 -2.71
C GLN A 212 -20.40 0.42 -3.28
N PHE A 213 -19.37 0.48 -2.44
CA PHE A 213 -17.99 0.43 -2.91
C PHE A 213 -17.74 -0.92 -3.59
N ILE A 214 -17.96 -2.01 -2.87
CA ILE A 214 -17.83 -3.37 -3.39
C ILE A 214 -19.00 -4.22 -2.93
N THR A 215 -19.60 -4.98 -3.85
CA THR A 215 -20.67 -5.92 -3.50
C THR A 215 -20.54 -7.25 -4.23
N THR A 216 -20.73 -8.33 -3.48
CA THR A 216 -20.77 -9.70 -4.01
C THR A 216 -22.17 -10.30 -3.92
N ASN A 217 -22.46 -11.34 -4.71
CA ASN A 217 -23.73 -12.05 -4.73
C ASN A 217 -23.60 -13.49 -5.26
N LYS A 218 -24.54 -14.38 -4.93
CA LYS A 218 -24.60 -15.76 -5.47
C LYS A 218 -23.31 -16.56 -5.24
N ALA A 219 -22.71 -17.17 -6.27
CA ALA A 219 -21.47 -17.94 -6.11
C ALA A 219 -20.22 -17.05 -5.94
N SER A 220 -20.29 -15.75 -6.23
CA SER A 220 -19.26 -14.75 -5.92
C SER A 220 -17.81 -15.19 -6.23
N THR A 221 -16.98 -15.40 -5.20
CA THR A 221 -15.53 -15.65 -5.30
C THR A 221 -15.09 -16.74 -4.32
N ASP A 222 -14.23 -17.65 -4.77
CA ASP A 222 -13.54 -18.64 -3.92
C ASP A 222 -12.12 -18.17 -3.52
N SER A 223 -11.56 -17.19 -4.25
CA SER A 223 -10.28 -16.56 -3.90
C SER A 223 -10.24 -15.10 -4.35
N MET A 224 -10.41 -14.19 -3.39
CA MET A 224 -10.29 -12.74 -3.59
C MET A 224 -9.40 -12.11 -2.50
N THR A 225 -8.57 -11.15 -2.88
CA THR A 225 -7.88 -10.26 -1.94
C THR A 225 -8.17 -8.81 -2.32
N ILE A 226 -8.54 -8.02 -1.31
CA ILE A 226 -8.66 -6.56 -1.38
C ILE A 226 -7.52 -6.01 -0.51
N SER A 227 -6.55 -5.33 -1.12
CA SER A 227 -5.36 -4.88 -0.41
C SER A 227 -4.95 -3.44 -0.67
N ASN A 228 -4.31 -2.81 0.31
CA ASN A 228 -3.63 -1.52 0.17
C ASN A 228 -4.51 -0.41 -0.44
N SER A 229 -5.83 -0.50 -0.24
CA SER A 229 -6.81 0.31 -0.95
C SER A 229 -7.45 1.38 -0.07
N ASP A 230 -7.87 2.46 -0.69
CA ASP A 230 -8.52 3.62 -0.08
C ASP A 230 -10.03 3.61 -0.35
N PHE A 231 -10.82 3.53 0.73
CA PHE A 231 -12.27 3.57 0.69
C PHE A 231 -12.76 4.82 1.41
N ASP A 232 -12.91 5.89 0.63
CA ASP A 232 -13.23 7.24 1.07
C ASP A 232 -14.73 7.48 1.06
N GLY A 233 -15.33 7.41 2.25
CA GLY A 233 -16.74 7.62 2.49
C GLY A 233 -17.16 9.08 2.68
N ASN A 234 -16.24 10.04 2.60
CA ASN A 234 -16.62 11.45 2.71
C ASN A 234 -17.52 11.85 1.53
N THR A 235 -18.71 12.38 1.84
CA THR A 235 -19.73 12.68 0.83
C THR A 235 -20.58 13.86 1.26
N ASP A 236 -21.08 14.63 0.28
CA ASP A 236 -22.01 15.73 0.56
C ASP A 236 -23.45 15.20 0.77
N TYR A 237 -23.72 13.94 0.37
CA TYR A 237 -24.99 13.25 0.48
C TYR A 237 -24.82 11.90 1.17
N SER A 238 -25.41 11.72 2.35
CA SER A 238 -25.37 10.44 3.07
C SER A 238 -26.76 9.98 3.54
N ALA A 239 -26.93 8.67 3.68
CA ALA A 239 -28.12 8.08 4.29
C ALA A 239 -28.34 8.54 5.75
N THR A 240 -27.27 9.00 6.41
CA THR A 240 -27.22 9.41 7.82
C THR A 240 -27.26 10.94 8.01
N CYS A 241 -27.25 11.72 6.92
CA CYS A 241 -27.15 13.19 6.94
C CYS A 241 -26.01 13.71 7.84
N ASP A 242 -24.81 13.18 7.71
CA ASP A 242 -23.64 13.54 8.54
C ASP A 242 -22.33 13.55 7.74
N GLY A 243 -22.42 13.43 6.41
CA GLY A 243 -21.27 13.41 5.53
C GLY A 243 -20.54 12.06 5.43
N HIS A 244 -21.06 11.01 6.06
CA HIS A 244 -20.42 9.70 6.11
C HIS A 244 -21.18 8.64 5.29
N HIS A 245 -20.49 7.97 4.37
CA HIS A 245 -21.10 6.98 3.48
C HIS A 245 -21.50 5.69 4.21
N TYR A 246 -22.76 5.28 4.07
CA TYR A 246 -23.29 4.08 4.73
C TYR A 246 -23.09 2.79 3.92
N TRP A 247 -23.02 2.92 2.60
CA TRP A 247 -23.08 1.79 1.68
C TRP A 247 -21.67 1.36 1.26
N SER A 248 -20.86 0.89 2.21
CA SER A 248 -19.46 0.57 1.89
C SER A 248 -19.34 -0.81 1.22
N PHE A 249 -19.47 -1.90 1.96
CA PHE A 249 -19.26 -3.26 1.48
C PHE A 249 -20.44 -4.19 1.80
N ILE A 250 -20.82 -5.01 0.82
CA ILE A 250 -21.65 -6.19 1.05
C ILE A 250 -20.96 -7.43 0.50
N PHE A 251 -20.67 -8.37 1.39
CA PHE A 251 -20.19 -9.68 1.02
C PHE A 251 -21.25 -10.73 1.32
N TYR A 252 -21.96 -11.18 0.26
CA TYR A 252 -23.01 -12.20 0.30
C TYR A 252 -22.61 -13.43 -0.50
N GLY A 253 -23.54 -14.38 -0.62
CA GLY A 253 -23.33 -15.58 -1.43
C GLY A 253 -22.27 -16.51 -0.85
N VAL A 254 -21.66 -17.34 -1.69
CA VAL A 254 -20.57 -18.25 -1.32
C VAL A 254 -19.25 -17.53 -1.61
N THR A 255 -18.75 -16.78 -0.63
CA THR A 255 -17.59 -15.88 -0.82
C THR A 255 -16.46 -16.22 0.14
N LYS A 256 -15.23 -16.33 -0.38
CA LYS A 256 -14.01 -16.28 0.44
C LYS A 256 -13.16 -15.10 0.02
N PHE A 257 -12.72 -14.30 0.99
CA PHE A 257 -11.88 -13.14 0.71
C PHE A 257 -10.94 -12.75 1.85
N SER A 258 -9.83 -12.11 1.48
CA SER A 258 -8.92 -11.41 2.37
C SER A 258 -9.12 -9.90 2.20
N MET A 259 -9.24 -9.15 3.30
CA MET A 259 -9.12 -7.69 3.33
C MET A 259 -7.88 -7.33 4.13
N LEU A 260 -6.87 -6.80 3.44
CA LEU A 260 -5.52 -6.59 3.99
C LEU A 260 -5.09 -5.14 3.82
N ASN A 261 -4.58 -4.49 4.87
CA ASN A 261 -3.89 -3.19 4.73
C ASN A 261 -4.72 -2.07 4.08
N ASN A 262 -6.05 -2.11 4.17
CA ASN A 262 -6.92 -1.09 3.57
C ASN A 262 -7.15 0.08 4.53
N TYR A 263 -7.33 1.28 3.98
CA TYR A 263 -7.82 2.45 4.70
C TYR A 263 -9.30 2.65 4.39
N ILE A 264 -10.16 2.56 5.41
CA ILE A 264 -11.61 2.67 5.29
C ILE A 264 -12.08 3.80 6.20
N HIS A 265 -12.54 4.90 5.62
CA HIS A 265 -12.79 6.10 6.41
C HIS A 265 -13.98 6.93 5.95
N GLY A 266 -14.46 7.80 6.83
CA GLY A 266 -15.63 8.65 6.54
C GLY A 266 -16.89 7.83 6.29
N THR A 267 -17.06 6.71 7.01
CA THR A 267 -18.18 5.77 6.78
C THR A 267 -19.17 5.76 7.95
N SER A 268 -20.37 5.25 7.75
CA SER A 268 -21.39 5.15 8.81
C SER A 268 -22.06 3.77 8.90
N GLY A 269 -21.67 2.82 8.05
CA GLY A 269 -22.22 1.48 8.06
C GLY A 269 -21.53 0.56 7.06
N ARG A 270 -21.84 -0.73 7.19
CA ARG A 270 -21.44 -1.78 6.24
C ARG A 270 -19.96 -1.76 5.88
N SER A 271 -19.10 -1.53 6.86
CA SER A 271 -17.66 -1.45 6.67
C SER A 271 -16.92 -2.60 7.39
N PRO A 272 -17.13 -3.90 7.05
CA PRO A 272 -18.01 -4.47 6.03
C PRO A 272 -19.32 -5.09 6.56
N LYS A 273 -20.34 -5.30 5.70
CA LYS A 273 -21.44 -6.27 5.96
C LYS A 273 -21.11 -7.63 5.35
N ILE A 274 -21.22 -8.70 6.14
CA ILE A 274 -20.80 -10.06 5.77
C ILE A 274 -21.90 -11.07 6.13
N GLY A 275 -22.37 -11.84 5.14
CA GLY A 275 -23.39 -12.87 5.31
C GLY A 275 -24.79 -12.32 5.64
N GLY A 276 -25.67 -13.17 6.18
CA GLY A 276 -27.03 -12.79 6.55
C GLY A 276 -28.15 -13.21 5.58
N GLU A 277 -27.81 -13.94 4.52
CA GLU A 277 -28.78 -14.64 3.66
C GLU A 277 -28.70 -16.15 3.92
N ALA A 278 -29.82 -16.86 3.76
CA ALA A 278 -29.92 -18.28 4.11
C ALA A 278 -28.91 -19.16 3.34
N GLU A 279 -28.66 -18.82 2.07
CA GLU A 279 -27.74 -19.53 1.18
C GLU A 279 -26.31 -19.00 1.24
N ALA A 280 -26.06 -17.88 1.94
CA ALA A 280 -24.72 -17.31 2.04
C ALA A 280 -23.78 -18.27 2.80
N LYS A 281 -22.51 -18.30 2.39
CA LYS A 281 -21.40 -18.92 3.11
C LYS A 281 -20.18 -18.06 2.92
N VAL A 282 -19.91 -17.19 3.89
CA VAL A 282 -18.86 -16.19 3.73
C VAL A 282 -17.75 -16.42 4.74
N VAL A 283 -16.53 -16.65 4.24
CA VAL A 283 -15.34 -16.81 5.06
C VAL A 283 -14.40 -15.65 4.77
N ALA A 284 -14.10 -14.86 5.80
CA ALA A 284 -13.32 -13.64 5.65
C ALA A 284 -12.09 -13.67 6.56
N HIS A 285 -10.96 -13.25 6.01
CA HIS A 285 -9.78 -12.92 6.77
C HIS A 285 -9.50 -11.43 6.63
N VAL A 286 -9.53 -10.71 7.74
CA VAL A 286 -9.51 -9.26 7.79
C VAL A 286 -8.36 -8.83 8.67
N ALA A 287 -7.24 -8.44 8.06
CA ALA A 287 -6.01 -8.18 8.77
C ALA A 287 -5.36 -6.84 8.42
N ASN A 288 -4.78 -6.19 9.43
CA ASN A 288 -3.97 -4.97 9.26
C ASN A 288 -4.68 -3.80 8.55
N ASN A 289 -6.01 -3.74 8.58
CA ASN A 289 -6.74 -2.62 8.01
C ASN A 289 -6.89 -1.49 9.04
N PHE A 290 -7.07 -0.28 8.53
CA PHE A 290 -7.35 0.92 9.31
C PHE A 290 -8.78 1.39 9.07
N TRP A 291 -9.59 1.44 10.13
CA TRP A 291 -10.87 2.14 10.14
C TRP A 291 -10.71 3.49 10.81
N GLY A 292 -11.09 4.56 10.12
CA GLY A 292 -11.05 5.93 10.62
C GLY A 292 -12.38 6.65 10.48
N ASN A 293 -12.70 7.55 11.40
CA ASN A 293 -13.82 8.48 11.29
C ASN A 293 -15.13 7.77 10.85
N ASN A 294 -15.70 6.98 11.76
CA ASN A 294 -16.96 6.28 11.53
C ASN A 294 -18.00 6.64 12.61
N THR A 295 -19.01 7.39 12.20
CA THR A 295 -20.09 7.90 13.07
C THR A 295 -21.15 6.85 13.42
N GLY A 296 -21.14 5.72 12.72
CA GLY A 296 -22.17 4.70 12.78
C GLY A 296 -21.63 3.38 13.31
N HIS A 297 -21.42 2.41 12.42
CA HIS A 297 -20.78 1.13 12.73
C HIS A 297 -19.95 0.60 11.56
N SER A 298 -19.07 -0.36 11.84
CA SER A 298 -18.24 -1.04 10.84
C SER A 298 -18.79 -2.42 10.48
N PHE A 299 -18.44 -3.45 11.23
CA PHE A 299 -18.78 -4.84 10.92
C PHE A 299 -20.26 -5.13 11.17
N GLU A 300 -20.97 -5.63 10.16
CA GLU A 300 -22.27 -6.27 10.29
C GLU A 300 -22.13 -7.76 9.98
N ILE A 301 -22.09 -8.59 11.02
CA ILE A 301 -21.95 -10.04 10.89
C ILE A 301 -23.32 -10.71 10.91
N GLY A 302 -23.73 -11.24 9.77
CA GLY A 302 -24.96 -11.98 9.58
C GLY A 302 -24.77 -13.49 9.72
N GLU A 303 -25.86 -14.25 9.57
CA GLU A 303 -25.82 -15.71 9.52
C GLU A 303 -24.87 -16.22 8.43
N ASN A 304 -24.27 -17.37 8.67
CA ASN A 304 -23.31 -18.02 7.76
C ASN A 304 -22.10 -17.15 7.35
N ALA A 305 -21.68 -16.25 8.23
CA ALA A 305 -20.41 -15.54 8.14
C ALA A 305 -19.42 -16.07 9.19
N TRP A 306 -18.17 -16.29 8.78
CA TRP A 306 -17.06 -16.67 9.66
C TRP A 306 -15.87 -15.77 9.38
N VAL A 307 -15.48 -14.98 10.38
CA VAL A 307 -14.49 -13.91 10.22
C VAL A 307 -13.35 -14.07 11.21
N LEU A 308 -12.12 -14.01 10.73
CA LEU A 308 -10.94 -13.74 11.55
C LEU A 308 -10.55 -12.28 11.36
N ALA A 309 -10.58 -11.50 12.44
CA ALA A 309 -10.12 -10.11 12.47
C ALA A 309 -8.92 -9.95 13.40
N GLU A 310 -7.75 -9.62 12.85
CA GLU A 310 -6.48 -9.52 13.59
C GLU A 310 -5.61 -8.35 13.12
N GLY A 311 -4.87 -7.71 14.03
CA GLY A 311 -3.93 -6.62 13.70
C GLY A 311 -4.57 -5.34 13.16
N ASN A 312 -5.89 -5.22 13.19
CA ASN A 312 -6.59 -4.05 12.66
C ASN A 312 -6.53 -2.88 13.65
N TYR A 313 -6.64 -1.66 13.11
CA TYR A 313 -6.68 -0.43 13.89
C TYR A 313 -8.03 0.27 13.69
N PHE A 314 -8.67 0.65 14.79
CA PHE A 314 -9.91 1.43 14.80
C PHE A 314 -9.65 2.77 15.48
N SER A 315 -9.80 3.86 14.72
CA SER A 315 -9.74 5.25 15.17
C SER A 315 -11.11 5.89 15.02
N ASN A 316 -11.62 6.54 16.07
CA ASN A 316 -12.90 7.27 16.03
C ASN A 316 -14.03 6.47 15.35
N THR A 317 -14.13 5.18 15.69
CA THR A 317 -15.14 4.28 15.14
C THR A 317 -16.17 3.98 16.22
N ARG A 318 -17.37 4.54 16.08
CA ARG A 318 -18.40 4.48 17.13
C ARG A 318 -18.74 3.04 17.54
N MET A 319 -18.93 2.15 16.57
CA MET A 319 -19.22 0.73 16.82
C MET A 319 -18.44 -0.14 15.83
N PRO A 320 -17.22 -0.61 16.18
CA PRO A 320 -16.48 -1.53 15.32
C PRO A 320 -17.27 -2.78 14.95
N LEU A 321 -18.04 -3.34 15.89
CA LEU A 321 -18.97 -4.44 15.62
C LEU A 321 -20.41 -4.00 15.91
N PHE A 322 -21.28 -4.05 14.90
CA PHE A 322 -22.70 -3.79 15.06
C PHE A 322 -23.36 -4.85 15.95
N THR A 323 -24.29 -4.43 16.80
CA THR A 323 -25.00 -5.30 17.75
C THR A 323 -25.77 -6.42 17.05
N GLY A 324 -25.71 -7.64 17.58
CA GLY A 324 -26.44 -8.78 17.06
C GLY A 324 -25.88 -10.10 17.60
N THR A 325 -26.56 -11.21 17.31
CA THR A 325 -26.18 -12.55 17.77
C THR A 325 -25.76 -13.49 16.64
N ASN A 326 -25.97 -13.08 15.39
CA ASN A 326 -25.77 -13.92 14.23
C ASN A 326 -24.31 -13.96 13.77
N GLY A 327 -23.96 -15.06 13.09
CA GLY A 327 -22.65 -15.34 12.54
C GLY A 327 -21.54 -15.51 13.57
N ALA A 328 -20.31 -15.61 13.08
CA ALA A 328 -19.13 -15.82 13.91
C ALA A 328 -17.99 -14.88 13.49
N LEU A 329 -17.42 -14.19 14.45
CA LEU A 329 -16.25 -13.33 14.32
C LEU A 329 -15.33 -13.57 15.52
N TYR A 330 -14.08 -13.92 15.23
CA TYR A 330 -13.02 -13.86 16.21
C TYR A 330 -12.28 -12.53 16.05
N ALA A 331 -12.44 -11.65 17.03
CA ALA A 331 -11.67 -10.43 17.18
C ALA A 331 -10.46 -10.77 18.05
N ALA A 332 -9.28 -10.85 17.43
CA ALA A 332 -8.04 -11.08 18.14
C ALA A 332 -7.79 -9.96 19.16
N SER A 333 -7.41 -10.36 20.37
CA SER A 333 -7.09 -9.47 21.49
C SER A 333 -5.71 -9.85 22.04
N SER A 334 -5.33 -9.30 23.19
CA SER A 334 -4.14 -9.77 23.91
C SER A 334 -4.25 -11.22 24.39
N SER A 335 -5.46 -11.79 24.43
CA SER A 335 -5.68 -13.21 24.69
C SER A 335 -5.52 -14.03 23.41
N ASP A 336 -4.51 -14.90 23.38
CA ASP A 336 -4.23 -15.75 22.22
C ASP A 336 -5.03 -17.06 22.25
N GLU A 337 -6.15 -17.10 21.51
CA GLU A 337 -6.84 -18.37 21.21
C GLU A 337 -6.33 -19.00 19.91
N CYS A 338 -5.75 -18.21 19.01
CA CYS A 338 -5.33 -18.65 17.68
C CYS A 338 -4.26 -19.73 17.73
N SER A 339 -3.36 -19.71 18.71
CA SER A 339 -2.34 -20.77 18.82
C SER A 339 -2.95 -22.17 18.91
N ASN A 340 -4.07 -22.33 19.61
CA ASN A 340 -4.75 -23.63 19.77
C ASN A 340 -5.51 -24.06 18.50
N TYR A 341 -6.10 -23.11 17.77
CA TYR A 341 -6.91 -23.42 16.60
C TYR A 341 -6.09 -23.45 15.31
N LEU A 342 -5.27 -22.43 15.11
CA LEU A 342 -4.56 -22.11 13.86
C LEU A 342 -3.07 -22.51 13.92
N GLY A 343 -2.51 -22.81 15.10
CA GLY A 343 -1.09 -23.16 15.25
C GLY A 343 -0.14 -21.96 15.19
N ARG A 344 -0.67 -20.74 15.29
CA ARG A 344 0.08 -19.48 15.45
C ARG A 344 -0.72 -18.49 16.28
N SER A 345 -0.04 -17.55 16.91
CA SER A 345 -0.70 -16.40 17.54
C SER A 345 -1.35 -15.50 16.48
N CYS A 346 -2.45 -14.84 16.86
CA CYS A 346 -3.03 -13.74 16.10
C CYS A 346 -2.56 -12.39 16.67
N ALA A 347 -2.42 -11.39 15.80
CA ALA A 347 -2.11 -10.03 16.24
C ALA A 347 -3.37 -9.38 16.85
N ALA A 348 -3.25 -8.75 18.01
CA ALA A 348 -4.36 -8.06 18.64
C ALA A 348 -4.84 -6.87 17.78
N ASN A 349 -6.15 -6.61 17.78
CA ASN A 349 -6.68 -5.37 17.21
C ASN A 349 -6.48 -4.20 18.19
N THR A 350 -6.23 -3.01 17.66
CA THR A 350 -6.02 -1.78 18.43
C THR A 350 -7.20 -0.85 18.24
N LEU A 351 -7.65 -0.24 19.34
CA LEU A 351 -8.79 0.68 19.36
C LEU A 351 -8.35 1.98 20.01
N THR A 352 -8.69 3.10 19.38
CA THR A 352 -8.47 4.47 19.89
C THR A 352 -9.74 5.27 19.63
N ASP A 353 -10.26 5.91 20.68
CA ASP A 353 -11.51 6.68 20.65
C ASP A 353 -12.68 5.95 19.96
N SER A 354 -12.74 4.63 20.16
CA SER A 354 -13.67 3.74 19.45
C SER A 354 -14.49 2.89 20.44
N GLY A 355 -15.64 2.39 19.98
CA GLY A 355 -16.44 1.41 20.73
C GLY A 355 -15.72 0.07 20.88
N SER A 356 -16.28 -0.89 21.64
CA SER A 356 -15.64 -2.20 21.82
C SER A 356 -15.64 -3.05 20.56
N PHE A 357 -14.66 -3.96 20.45
CA PHE A 357 -14.55 -4.93 19.36
C PHE A 357 -14.27 -6.32 19.93
N ASP A 358 -15.32 -6.94 20.44
CA ASP A 358 -15.26 -8.24 21.08
C ASP A 358 -15.62 -9.38 20.11
N SER A 359 -15.07 -10.56 20.38
CA SER A 359 -15.41 -11.76 19.63
C SER A 359 -16.90 -12.12 19.77
N ARG A 360 -17.50 -12.59 18.67
CA ARG A 360 -18.83 -13.20 18.63
C ARG A 360 -18.70 -14.63 18.13
N ASN A 361 -18.98 -15.62 18.97
CA ASN A 361 -18.81 -17.04 18.59
C ASN A 361 -17.39 -17.34 18.06
N GLY A 362 -16.36 -16.80 18.73
CA GLY A 362 -14.97 -16.81 18.28
C GLY A 362 -14.41 -18.20 17.93
N GLY A 363 -14.61 -19.20 18.80
CA GLY A 363 -14.19 -20.58 18.51
C GLY A 363 -14.85 -21.17 17.26
N THR A 364 -16.10 -20.80 16.95
CA THR A 364 -16.77 -21.20 15.69
C THR A 364 -16.11 -20.54 14.49
N ALA A 365 -15.74 -19.26 14.58
CA ALA A 365 -15.01 -18.58 13.52
C ALA A 365 -13.64 -19.23 13.27
N LEU A 366 -12.86 -19.45 14.33
CA LEU A 366 -11.52 -20.04 14.24
C LEU A 366 -11.55 -21.48 13.68
N ASN A 367 -12.54 -22.29 14.07
CA ASN A 367 -12.71 -23.63 13.52
C ASN A 367 -12.97 -23.63 12.01
N MET A 368 -13.77 -22.68 11.50
CA MET A 368 -13.97 -22.52 10.06
C MET A 368 -12.68 -22.05 9.37
N ILE A 369 -12.01 -21.04 9.94
CA ILE A 369 -10.80 -20.43 9.37
C ILE A 369 -9.63 -21.42 9.30
N LYS A 370 -9.52 -22.35 10.26
CA LYS A 370 -8.55 -23.44 10.24
C LYS A 370 -8.56 -24.25 8.95
N GLY A 371 -9.73 -24.37 8.29
CA GLY A 371 -9.88 -25.06 7.01
C GLY A 371 -9.38 -24.29 5.80
N VAL A 372 -8.95 -23.03 5.95
CA VAL A 372 -8.49 -22.15 4.87
C VAL A 372 -7.00 -21.83 5.09
N SER A 373 -6.12 -22.68 4.56
CA SER A 373 -4.68 -22.63 4.80
C SER A 373 -4.05 -21.27 4.49
N THR A 374 -4.51 -20.57 3.45
CA THR A 374 -3.99 -19.24 3.11
C THR A 374 -4.23 -18.21 4.22
N CYS A 375 -5.39 -18.26 4.90
CA CYS A 375 -5.68 -17.40 6.05
C CYS A 375 -4.85 -17.81 7.28
N VAL A 376 -4.68 -19.11 7.49
CA VAL A 376 -3.87 -19.67 8.59
C VAL A 376 -2.39 -19.29 8.43
N ASN A 377 -1.86 -19.31 7.22
CA ASN A 377 -0.44 -19.04 6.97
C ASN A 377 -0.10 -17.55 6.86
N TYR A 378 -1.11 -16.70 6.66
CA TYR A 378 -0.90 -15.25 6.70
C TYR A 378 -0.48 -14.84 8.11
N LYS A 379 0.59 -14.06 8.21
CA LYS A 379 1.03 -13.48 9.48
C LYS A 379 0.89 -11.97 9.33
N PRO A 380 -0.08 -11.36 10.02
CA PRO A 380 -0.06 -9.92 10.15
C PRO A 380 1.21 -9.56 10.90
N ASP A 381 1.94 -8.57 10.42
CA ASP A 381 3.11 -8.10 11.15
C ASP A 381 2.66 -7.60 12.53
N ALA A 382 3.10 -8.29 13.58
CA ALA A 382 2.67 -8.00 14.94
C ALA A 382 3.27 -6.66 15.37
N ALA A 383 2.42 -5.73 15.80
CA ALA A 383 2.87 -4.64 16.65
C ALA A 383 3.44 -5.25 17.94
N GLU A 384 4.73 -5.04 18.22
CA GLU A 384 5.29 -5.37 19.53
C GLU A 384 4.69 -4.46 20.60
N THR A 385 3.61 -4.90 21.25
CA THR A 385 3.26 -4.39 22.57
C THR A 385 4.24 -4.97 23.59
N THR A 386 5.25 -4.20 23.97
CA THR A 386 6.12 -4.47 25.12
C THR A 386 5.33 -4.28 26.41
N SER A 387 4.57 -5.30 26.82
CA SER A 387 4.02 -5.42 28.17
C SER A 387 5.09 -5.99 29.10
N GLY A 388 5.73 -5.13 29.89
CA GLY A 388 6.69 -5.53 30.92
C GLY A 388 6.73 -4.54 32.08
N SER A 389 5.84 -4.70 33.07
CA SER A 389 6.13 -4.57 34.52
C SER A 389 4.84 -4.47 35.35
N GLN A 390 4.23 -5.62 35.65
CA GLN A 390 3.52 -5.80 36.91
C GLN A 390 4.02 -7.09 37.54
N GLN A 391 4.93 -6.96 38.51
CA GLN A 391 5.00 -7.73 39.77
C GLN A 391 6.38 -7.53 40.41
N GLN A 392 6.53 -6.45 41.16
CA GLN A 392 7.20 -6.51 42.46
C GLN A 392 6.35 -5.71 43.43
N GLN A 393 5.63 -6.41 44.30
CA GLN A 393 4.92 -5.84 45.43
C GLN A 393 5.37 -6.57 46.69
N GLN A 394 5.45 -5.80 47.79
CA GLN A 394 5.62 -6.18 49.21
C GLN A 394 7.10 -6.34 49.64
N GLN A 395 7.66 -5.61 50.61
CA GLN A 395 7.21 -4.97 51.87
C GLN A 395 8.17 -3.77 52.13
N GLN A 396 7.87 -2.64 52.79
CA GLN A 396 7.19 -2.42 54.09
C GLN A 396 6.93 -0.89 54.29
N SER A 397 5.70 -0.53 54.68
CA SER A 397 5.26 0.48 55.69
C SER A 397 6.20 1.65 56.06
N SER A 398 5.77 2.90 56.29
CA SER A 398 4.48 3.38 56.80
C SER A 398 4.42 4.92 56.85
N GLN A 399 3.18 5.41 56.78
CA GLN A 399 2.60 6.59 57.45
C GLN A 399 2.65 7.98 56.77
N SER A 400 1.42 8.41 56.53
CA SER A 400 0.86 9.68 56.10
C SER A 400 0.93 10.77 57.18
N ASN A 401 0.97 12.04 56.76
CA ASN A 401 -0.19 12.94 56.96
C ASN A 401 -0.05 14.27 56.20
N GLU A 402 -1.23 14.74 55.78
CA GLU A 402 -1.63 15.97 55.09
C GLU A 402 -1.19 17.23 55.86
N SER A 403 -1.03 18.44 55.30
CA SER A 403 -2.08 19.23 54.65
C SER A 403 -1.58 20.66 54.29
N GLN A 404 -2.16 21.20 53.21
CA GLN A 404 -2.62 22.58 52.97
C GLN A 404 -1.68 23.81 52.82
N GLN A 405 -1.90 24.45 51.65
CA GLN A 405 -2.13 25.88 51.37
C GLN A 405 -0.98 26.91 51.31
N GLN A 406 -0.92 27.54 50.12
CA GLN A 406 -0.78 28.98 49.82
C GLN A 406 0.10 29.83 50.75
N SER A 407 1.16 30.44 50.22
CA SER A 407 1.15 31.86 49.80
C SER A 407 2.57 32.41 49.54
N SER A 408 2.53 33.50 48.78
CA SER A 408 3.53 34.47 48.36
C SER A 408 4.63 34.93 49.33
N GLN A 409 5.78 35.23 48.70
CA GLN A 409 6.68 36.40 48.87
C GLN A 409 7.65 36.51 50.06
N ALA A 410 8.81 37.07 49.68
CA ALA A 410 9.83 37.79 50.44
C ALA A 410 10.79 36.91 51.28
N SER A 411 12.07 36.82 50.94
CA SER A 411 13.17 37.81 50.98
C SER A 411 14.00 37.67 52.26
N ASP A 412 15.29 37.45 52.00
CA ASP A 412 16.44 38.00 52.71
C ASP A 412 16.98 37.40 54.02
N THR A 413 18.28 37.10 53.91
CA THR A 413 19.37 37.40 54.87
C THR A 413 19.46 36.56 56.16
N THR A 414 20.61 36.18 56.72
CA THR A 414 22.05 36.12 56.39
C THR A 414 22.68 35.37 57.58
N GLN A 415 23.93 34.93 57.43
CA GLN A 415 24.98 34.74 58.45
C GLN A 415 25.37 33.27 58.66
N GLN A 416 26.53 32.90 58.09
CA GLN A 416 27.87 32.83 58.74
C GLN A 416 28.07 31.39 59.27
N GLN A 417 29.20 30.72 59.11
CA GLN A 417 30.59 31.16 59.02
C GLN A 417 31.45 29.94 58.61
N GLN A 418 32.55 30.20 57.87
CA GLN A 418 33.88 29.54 57.91
C GLN A 418 33.97 28.00 57.72
N SER A 419 34.92 27.37 57.04
CA SER A 419 36.23 27.59 56.40
C SER A 419 36.60 26.17 55.89
N SER A 420 37.34 25.85 54.84
CA SER A 420 38.71 26.24 54.47
C SER A 420 39.06 25.50 53.15
N GLN A 421 39.65 26.24 52.21
CA GLN A 421 40.84 25.95 51.39
C GLN A 421 41.15 24.59 50.71
N ASN A 422 41.64 24.81 49.47
CA ASN A 422 42.59 24.05 48.62
C ASN A 422 42.05 22.88 47.80
N SER A 423 42.54 22.60 46.60
CA SER A 423 43.14 23.31 45.46
C SER A 423 43.36 22.22 44.39
N ASP A 424 43.49 22.63 43.12
CA ASP A 424 44.15 21.88 42.02
C ASP A 424 43.45 20.63 41.48
N SER A 425 43.56 20.21 40.22
CA SER A 425 43.72 20.80 38.87
C SER A 425 43.92 19.58 37.95
N GLU A 426 43.46 19.65 36.69
CA GLU A 426 43.93 18.80 35.55
C GLU A 426 43.60 17.30 35.63
N GLN A 427 43.58 16.48 34.56
CA GLN A 427 43.38 16.57 33.12
C GLN A 427 43.22 15.10 32.67
N GLN A 428 42.45 14.91 31.60
CA GLN A 428 42.71 13.96 30.50
C GLN A 428 42.78 12.43 30.72
N GLN A 429 42.11 11.76 29.77
CA GLN A 429 42.58 10.57 29.03
C GLN A 429 42.51 9.22 29.77
N ARG A 430 42.16 8.06 29.18
CA ARG A 430 41.83 7.59 27.81
C ARG A 430 41.59 6.07 27.92
N VAL A 431 41.04 5.46 26.86
CA VAL A 431 41.17 4.03 26.45
C VAL A 431 40.34 3.01 27.25
N GLN A 432 39.21 2.56 26.69
CA GLN A 432 39.00 1.33 25.89
C GLN A 432 39.37 0.02 26.59
N THR A 433 38.44 -0.94 26.53
CA THR A 433 38.53 -2.29 25.93
C THR A 433 37.45 -3.16 26.60
N SER A 434 36.34 -3.45 25.91
CA SER A 434 36.12 -4.57 24.98
C SER A 434 36.17 -5.94 25.66
N GLY A 435 35.01 -6.59 25.72
CA GLY A 435 34.82 -7.97 26.17
C GLY A 435 33.53 -8.54 25.59
N SER A 436 33.59 -8.88 24.31
CA SER A 436 32.59 -9.54 23.48
C SER A 436 32.54 -11.05 23.72
N VAL A 437 31.35 -11.67 23.86
CA VAL A 437 31.04 -13.08 23.52
C VAL A 437 29.52 -13.19 23.25
N GLN A 438 29.11 -13.14 21.98
CA GLN A 438 28.62 -14.25 21.12
C GLN A 438 27.21 -14.83 21.38
N GLN A 439 26.44 -14.72 20.29
CA GLN A 439 25.54 -15.73 19.71
C GLN A 439 24.19 -16.00 20.42
N GLU A 440 23.02 -15.95 19.75
CA GLU A 440 22.65 -16.56 18.46
C GLU A 440 21.55 -15.77 17.72
N SER A 441 21.58 -15.89 16.38
CA SER A 441 20.67 -15.27 15.42
C SER A 441 19.30 -15.94 15.38
N GLN A 442 18.21 -15.17 15.19
CA GLN A 442 17.15 -15.48 14.20
C GLN A 442 16.45 -14.19 13.72
N SER A 443 16.46 -14.03 12.39
CA SER A 443 15.92 -12.95 11.55
C SER A 443 14.42 -12.64 11.78
N ARG A 444 14.04 -11.35 11.86
CA ARG A 444 12.64 -10.88 11.71
C ARG A 444 12.58 -9.59 10.87
N LYS A 445 11.74 -9.62 9.83
CA LYS A 445 11.28 -8.46 9.04
C LYS A 445 10.40 -7.56 9.92
N LEU A 446 10.53 -6.24 9.80
CA LEU A 446 9.71 -5.26 10.55
C LEU A 446 8.83 -4.44 9.59
N ALA A 447 7.54 -4.38 9.93
CA ALA A 447 6.51 -3.60 9.28
C ALA A 447 6.21 -2.29 10.03
N VAL A 448 5.54 -1.38 9.35
CA VAL A 448 5.06 -0.09 9.88
C VAL A 448 3.94 -0.31 10.89
N GLN A 449 3.94 0.43 12.00
CA GLN A 449 2.88 0.36 13.00
C GLN A 449 1.55 0.91 12.48
N THR A 450 0.46 0.15 12.66
CA THR A 450 -0.89 0.48 12.19
C THR A 450 -1.42 1.83 12.72
N SER A 451 -0.89 2.32 13.85
CA SER A 451 -1.21 3.64 14.43
C SER A 451 -0.69 4.83 13.64
N ASP A 452 0.28 4.63 12.74
CA ASP A 452 0.85 5.70 11.92
C ASP A 452 0.30 5.74 10.50
N LEU A 453 -0.59 4.81 10.12
CA LEU A 453 -1.27 4.83 8.82
C LEU A 453 -2.07 6.13 8.63
N GLU A 454 -2.80 6.62 9.63
CA GLU A 454 -3.51 7.91 9.48
C GLU A 454 -2.54 9.09 9.25
N LYS A 455 -1.32 9.05 9.80
CA LYS A 455 -0.29 10.06 9.51
C LYS A 455 0.32 9.87 8.12
N GLU A 456 0.61 8.64 7.69
CA GLU A 456 1.07 8.36 6.31
C GLU A 456 0.01 8.74 5.26
N TRP A 457 -1.28 8.54 5.54
CA TRP A 457 -2.40 8.86 4.65
C TRP A 457 -2.80 10.35 4.67
N GLN A 458 -2.69 11.04 5.82
CA GLN A 458 -2.81 12.51 5.90
C GLN A 458 -1.60 13.23 5.30
N GLN A 459 -0.39 12.63 5.38
CA GLN A 459 0.82 13.16 4.74
C GLN A 459 0.81 13.01 3.21
N THR A 460 0.21 11.93 2.67
CA THR A 460 0.04 11.73 1.21
C THR A 460 -1.03 12.62 0.58
N THR A 461 -1.88 13.26 1.39
CA THR A 461 -2.92 14.20 0.92
C THR A 461 -2.62 15.66 1.24
N GLY A 462 -1.63 15.98 2.09
CA GLY A 462 -1.48 17.32 2.67
C GLY A 462 -0.11 18.01 2.61
N ASN A 463 1.04 17.33 2.43
CA ASN A 463 2.34 17.99 2.22
C ASN A 463 3.41 16.96 1.85
N PHE A 464 3.99 17.10 0.66
CA PHE A 464 5.20 16.39 0.26
C PHE A 464 6.41 16.90 1.07
N GLY A 465 7.22 15.98 1.60
CA GLY A 465 8.58 16.26 2.06
C GLY A 465 8.82 16.23 3.58
N PHE A 466 8.74 15.06 4.22
CA PHE A 466 9.62 14.74 5.36
C PHE A 466 9.60 13.24 5.67
N LEU A 467 10.69 12.52 5.37
CA LEU A 467 11.00 11.25 6.03
C LEU A 467 12.24 11.49 6.90
N THR A 468 12.03 11.64 8.21
CA THR A 468 13.13 11.62 9.20
C THR A 468 13.08 10.37 10.04
N THR A 469 14.15 9.60 10.01
CA THR A 469 14.44 8.62 11.06
C THR A 469 15.11 9.34 12.23
N ASN A 470 14.36 9.92 13.16
CA ASN A 470 14.95 10.43 14.41
C ASN A 470 14.74 9.39 15.53
N LEU A 471 15.86 8.89 16.06
CA LEU A 471 16.03 8.24 17.37
C LEU A 471 15.36 6.88 17.64
N ALA A 472 15.20 6.03 16.62
CA ALA A 472 15.06 4.58 16.81
C ALA A 472 15.80 3.84 15.67
N SER A 473 16.65 2.86 16.02
CA SER A 473 17.38 2.02 15.07
C SER A 473 16.42 1.30 14.11
N THR A 474 16.60 1.46 12.80
CA THR A 474 15.80 0.77 11.78
C THR A 474 16.65 -0.33 11.15
N ASP A 475 16.40 -1.59 11.53
CA ASP A 475 17.25 -2.72 11.11
C ASP A 475 17.33 -2.91 9.59
N SER A 476 16.21 -2.65 8.88
CA SER A 476 16.12 -2.60 7.42
C SER A 476 14.86 -1.85 6.96
N MET A 477 14.96 -0.98 5.95
CA MET A 477 13.84 -0.26 5.31
C MET A 477 13.94 -0.36 3.78
N THR A 478 12.82 -0.34 3.06
CA THR A 478 12.83 -0.25 1.58
C THR A 478 11.82 0.78 1.10
N ILE A 479 12.30 1.77 0.36
CA ILE A 479 11.49 2.81 -0.30
C ILE A 479 11.49 2.46 -1.78
N SER A 480 10.32 2.17 -2.37
CA SER A 480 10.30 1.78 -3.77
C SER A 480 9.06 2.17 -4.57
N ASN A 481 9.23 2.23 -5.89
CA ASN A 481 8.17 2.47 -6.88
C ASN A 481 7.32 3.72 -6.60
N SER A 482 7.93 4.74 -6.01
CA SER A 482 7.24 5.96 -5.55
C SER A 482 7.66 7.18 -6.37
N ASP A 483 6.78 8.16 -6.44
CA ASP A 483 7.03 9.48 -7.04
C ASP A 483 7.11 10.55 -5.94
N PHE A 484 8.22 11.26 -5.91
CA PHE A 484 8.56 12.28 -4.94
C PHE A 484 8.75 13.61 -5.66
N ASP A 485 7.69 14.41 -5.68
CA ASP A 485 7.68 15.77 -6.20
C ASP A 485 8.06 16.77 -5.10
N GLY A 486 9.22 17.39 -5.24
CA GLY A 486 9.73 18.42 -4.33
C GLY A 486 9.31 19.84 -4.69
N ASN A 487 8.51 20.06 -5.73
CA ASN A 487 8.05 21.41 -6.09
C ASN A 487 7.20 22.01 -4.95
N THR A 488 7.51 23.23 -4.54
CA THR A 488 6.86 23.91 -3.42
C THR A 488 6.89 25.43 -3.55
N ASP A 489 5.81 26.09 -3.12
CA ASP A 489 5.76 27.55 -3.01
C ASP A 489 6.64 28.09 -1.86
N TYR A 490 7.00 27.23 -0.90
CA TYR A 490 7.74 27.59 0.31
C TYR A 490 9.06 26.81 0.38
N SER A 491 10.07 27.36 -0.29
CA SER A 491 11.40 26.74 -0.43
C SER A 491 12.45 27.42 0.45
N ALA A 492 13.19 26.62 1.23
CA ALA A 492 14.34 27.09 2.02
C ALA A 492 15.52 27.58 1.15
N SER A 493 15.57 27.14 -0.10
CA SER A 493 16.55 27.53 -1.12
C SER A 493 16.06 28.66 -2.04
N CYS A 494 14.84 29.17 -1.82
CA CYS A 494 14.21 30.23 -2.61
C CYS A 494 14.12 29.95 -4.12
N ASP A 495 14.06 28.67 -4.52
CA ASP A 495 14.09 28.22 -5.91
C ASP A 495 12.87 27.38 -6.30
N GLY A 496 11.85 27.32 -5.44
CA GLY A 496 10.62 26.57 -5.68
C GLY A 496 10.75 25.06 -5.44
N HIS A 497 11.86 24.61 -4.84
CA HIS A 497 12.15 23.20 -4.62
C HIS A 497 12.43 22.90 -3.13
N HIS A 498 12.03 21.71 -2.69
CA HIS A 498 12.17 21.28 -1.29
C HIS A 498 13.61 20.84 -0.97
N TYR A 499 14.16 21.30 0.16
CA TYR A 499 15.57 21.12 0.52
C TYR A 499 15.83 19.96 1.49
N TRP A 500 14.83 19.52 2.27
CA TRP A 500 14.98 18.49 3.30
C TRP A 500 14.20 17.23 2.92
N SER A 501 14.57 16.62 1.79
CA SER A 501 13.74 15.62 1.13
C SER A 501 13.76 14.26 1.83
N PHE A 502 14.96 13.72 2.09
CA PHE A 502 15.14 12.45 2.81
C PHE A 502 16.30 12.56 3.78
N ILE A 503 16.10 12.15 5.03
CA ILE A 503 17.14 12.17 6.05
C ILE A 503 17.20 10.81 6.76
N PHE A 504 18.32 10.12 6.57
CA PHE A 504 18.60 8.83 7.16
C PHE A 504 19.74 8.94 8.16
N TYR A 505 19.40 8.84 9.45
CA TYR A 505 20.32 8.87 10.59
C TYR A 505 20.18 7.60 11.43
N GLY A 506 20.87 7.55 12.57
CA GLY A 506 20.86 6.42 13.50
C GLY A 506 21.52 5.17 12.92
N VAL A 507 21.23 4.01 13.52
CA VAL A 507 21.65 2.70 13.01
C VAL A 507 20.58 2.21 12.04
N THR A 508 20.81 2.41 10.75
CA THR A 508 19.79 2.18 9.72
C THR A 508 20.36 1.41 8.54
N ARG A 509 19.66 0.37 8.08
CA ARG A 509 19.92 -0.18 6.73
C ARG A 509 18.75 0.12 5.83
N PHE A 510 18.97 0.54 4.60
CA PHE A 510 17.83 0.75 3.71
C PHE A 510 18.14 0.56 2.23
N SER A 511 17.08 0.29 1.46
CA SER A 511 17.10 0.33 0.00
C SER A 511 16.20 1.43 -0.54
N MET A 512 16.65 2.14 -1.58
CA MET A 512 15.79 3.00 -2.41
C MET A 512 15.77 2.43 -3.82
N LEU A 513 14.62 1.94 -4.28
CA LEU A 513 14.48 1.17 -5.52
C LEU A 513 13.38 1.72 -6.44
N ASN A 514 13.66 1.98 -7.72
CA ASN A 514 12.63 2.30 -8.72
C ASN A 514 11.80 3.57 -8.44
N ASN A 515 12.36 4.55 -7.71
CA ASN A 515 11.65 5.79 -7.40
C ASN A 515 11.88 6.86 -8.48
N TYR A 516 10.96 7.81 -8.60
CA TYR A 516 11.18 9.10 -9.26
C TYR A 516 11.25 10.19 -8.22
N VAL A 517 12.34 10.94 -8.22
CA VAL A 517 12.63 11.99 -7.25
C VAL A 517 12.94 13.25 -8.04
N HIS A 518 12.08 14.25 -7.97
CA HIS A 518 12.22 15.42 -8.81
C HIS A 518 11.85 16.72 -8.14
N GLY A 519 12.34 17.84 -8.68
CA GLY A 519 12.03 19.17 -8.15
C GLY A 519 12.55 19.38 -6.73
N THR A 520 13.68 18.78 -6.36
CA THR A 520 14.30 18.95 -5.04
C THR A 520 15.55 19.83 -5.11
N SER A 521 15.89 20.51 -4.02
CA SER A 521 17.04 21.43 -3.94
C SER A 521 18.13 21.00 -2.97
N GLY A 522 17.93 19.90 -2.25
CA GLY A 522 18.86 19.46 -1.23
C GLY A 522 18.48 18.12 -0.61
N ARG A 523 19.49 17.46 -0.02
CA ARG A 523 19.35 16.33 0.92
C ARG A 523 18.33 15.30 0.44
N SER A 524 18.56 14.83 -0.78
CA SER A 524 17.68 13.95 -1.52
C SER A 524 18.46 12.72 -2.06
N PRO A 525 19.12 11.91 -1.20
CA PRO A 525 18.99 11.88 0.27
C PRO A 525 20.21 12.40 1.08
N LYS A 526 19.99 12.82 2.33
CA LYS A 526 21.02 12.92 3.39
C LYS A 526 21.16 11.57 4.10
N ILE A 527 22.38 11.03 4.13
CA ILE A 527 22.66 9.70 4.72
C ILE A 527 23.81 9.82 5.72
N GLY A 528 23.57 9.50 6.99
CA GLY A 528 24.55 9.58 8.08
C GLY A 528 25.02 11.02 8.39
N GLY A 529 26.04 11.16 9.22
CA GLY A 529 26.62 12.46 9.60
C GLY A 529 26.55 12.79 11.09
N GLU A 530 25.90 11.97 11.90
CA GLU A 530 25.93 12.08 13.37
C GLU A 530 26.91 11.05 13.95
N ALA A 531 27.51 11.35 15.10
CA ALA A 531 28.54 10.50 15.71
C ALA A 531 28.05 9.08 16.04
N GLU A 532 26.77 8.94 16.37
CA GLU A 532 26.08 7.69 16.73
C GLU A 532 25.47 6.98 15.50
N ALA A 533 25.49 7.60 14.31
CA ALA A 533 24.89 7.01 13.12
C ALA A 533 25.70 5.80 12.65
N HIS A 534 25.03 4.82 12.05
CA HIS A 534 25.63 3.73 11.29
C HIS A 534 24.65 3.33 10.17
N VAL A 535 24.78 3.98 9.01
CA VAL A 535 23.80 3.87 7.93
C VAL A 535 24.37 3.09 6.75
N VAL A 536 23.78 1.95 6.38
CA VAL A 536 24.19 1.16 5.21
C VAL A 536 23.08 1.15 4.18
N ALA A 537 23.31 1.69 2.99
CA ALA A 537 22.26 1.93 2.01
C ALA A 537 22.55 1.30 0.65
N HIS A 538 21.49 0.78 0.01
CA HIS A 538 21.51 0.35 -1.37
C HIS A 538 20.51 1.16 -2.19
N VAL A 539 21.01 2.09 -3.00
CA VAL A 539 20.18 3.01 -3.77
C VAL A 539 20.29 2.62 -5.24
N ALA A 540 19.28 1.94 -5.76
CA ALA A 540 19.36 1.38 -7.11
C ALA A 540 18.15 1.66 -7.99
N ASN A 541 18.41 1.87 -9.28
CA ASN A 541 17.38 2.00 -10.30
C ASN A 541 16.35 3.13 -10.06
N ASN A 542 16.74 4.24 -9.43
CA ASN A 542 15.85 5.40 -9.30
C ASN A 542 16.20 6.49 -10.31
N TYR A 543 15.29 7.46 -10.47
CA TYR A 543 15.46 8.62 -11.34
C TYR A 543 15.44 9.91 -10.53
N TRP A 544 16.46 10.73 -10.71
CA TRP A 544 16.55 12.09 -10.19
C TRP A 544 16.37 13.10 -11.32
N GLY A 545 15.29 13.88 -11.30
CA GLY A 545 14.95 14.85 -12.35
C GLY A 545 14.87 16.29 -11.83
N ASN A 546 15.46 17.25 -12.54
CA ASN A 546 15.30 18.69 -12.24
C ASN A 546 15.61 19.06 -10.78
N ASN A 547 16.77 18.62 -10.29
CA ASN A 547 17.20 18.92 -8.93
C ASN A 547 18.19 20.10 -8.94
N SER A 548 17.78 21.22 -8.36
CA SER A 548 18.48 22.51 -8.45
C SER A 548 19.71 22.61 -7.54
N GLY A 549 19.79 21.77 -6.51
CA GLY A 549 20.91 21.68 -5.58
C GLY A 549 21.51 20.28 -5.50
N HIS A 550 21.76 19.78 -4.28
CA HIS A 550 22.40 18.48 -4.09
C HIS A 550 21.44 17.34 -3.78
N SER A 551 21.67 16.18 -4.39
CA SER A 551 20.90 14.96 -4.09
C SER A 551 21.54 14.21 -2.92
N PHE A 552 22.61 13.46 -3.17
CA PHE A 552 23.27 12.66 -2.14
C PHE A 552 24.15 13.55 -1.25
N GLU A 553 23.82 13.63 0.03
CA GLU A 553 24.69 14.15 1.06
C GLU A 553 25.15 13.02 1.96
N ILE A 554 26.33 12.48 1.68
CA ILE A 554 26.92 11.40 2.47
C ILE A 554 27.64 12.02 3.67
N GLY A 555 27.20 11.65 4.87
CA GLY A 555 27.80 12.03 6.15
C GLY A 555 28.68 10.93 6.72
N ALA A 556 29.40 11.24 7.80
CA ALA A 556 30.15 10.24 8.57
C ALA A 556 29.27 9.04 8.95
N ASN A 557 29.89 7.86 9.01
CA ASN A 557 29.23 6.59 9.30
C ASN A 557 28.08 6.22 8.34
N ALA A 558 28.18 6.62 7.08
CA ALA A 558 27.33 6.13 6.00
C ALA A 558 28.14 5.28 5.02
N TRP A 559 27.58 4.15 4.57
CA TRP A 559 28.14 3.25 3.56
C TRP A 559 27.09 2.95 2.51
N VAL A 560 27.30 3.43 1.28
CA VAL A 560 26.25 3.46 0.26
C VAL A 560 26.75 2.76 -1.01
N LEU A 561 25.96 1.81 -1.52
CA LEU A 561 26.05 1.34 -2.90
C LEU A 561 24.98 2.05 -3.72
N ALA A 562 25.39 2.81 -4.73
CA ALA A 562 24.49 3.43 -5.70
C ALA A 562 24.73 2.86 -7.10
N GLU A 563 23.76 2.13 -7.65
CA GLU A 563 23.89 1.48 -8.97
C GLU A 563 22.63 1.65 -9.82
N ASP A 564 22.77 1.62 -11.14
CA ASP A 564 21.67 1.73 -12.10
C ASP A 564 20.78 2.97 -11.96
N ASN A 565 21.20 4.04 -11.28
CA ASN A 565 20.38 5.25 -11.15
C ASN A 565 20.51 6.15 -12.37
N TYR A 566 19.49 6.96 -12.63
CA TYR A 566 19.49 7.96 -13.70
C TYR A 566 19.36 9.37 -13.12
N PHE A 567 20.28 10.24 -13.49
CA PHE A 567 20.27 11.65 -13.11
C PHE A 567 20.07 12.50 -14.37
N SER A 568 19.01 13.30 -14.38
CA SER A 568 18.71 14.27 -15.43
C SER A 568 18.55 15.65 -14.82
N ASN A 569 19.27 16.63 -15.37
CA ASN A 569 19.24 18.01 -14.89
C ASN A 569 19.38 18.10 -13.36
N THR A 570 20.25 17.27 -12.78
CA THR A 570 20.57 17.28 -11.35
C THR A 570 21.89 18.01 -11.17
N ARG A 571 21.85 19.21 -10.60
CA ARG A 571 23.03 20.09 -10.52
C ARG A 571 24.19 19.45 -9.77
N MET A 572 23.91 18.82 -8.63
CA MET A 572 24.92 18.17 -7.80
C MET A 572 24.42 16.80 -7.32
N PRO A 573 24.54 15.73 -8.13
CA PRO A 573 24.14 14.39 -7.70
C PRO A 573 24.80 13.99 -6.37
N LEU A 574 26.02 14.45 -6.13
CA LEU A 574 26.74 14.30 -4.87
C LEU A 574 27.19 15.66 -4.30
N PHE A 575 26.87 15.93 -3.02
CA PHE A 575 27.24 17.16 -2.33
C PHE A 575 28.75 17.25 -2.08
N ASN A 576 29.38 18.39 -2.40
CA ASN A 576 30.84 18.57 -2.39
C ASN A 576 31.41 18.88 -1.00
N LYS A 577 31.14 18.01 -0.02
CA LYS A 577 31.82 17.96 1.28
C LYS A 577 32.71 16.71 1.27
N THR A 578 34.02 16.87 1.43
CA THR A 578 34.99 15.88 0.93
C THR A 578 35.42 14.80 1.93
N ASP A 579 34.99 14.84 3.18
CA ASP A 579 35.66 14.06 4.23
C ASP A 579 34.74 13.13 5.05
N ASP A 580 33.50 12.92 4.60
CA ASP A 580 32.46 12.23 5.38
C ASP A 580 31.84 11.02 4.62
N GLY A 581 31.96 9.81 5.20
CA GLY A 581 31.30 8.56 4.77
C GLY A 581 31.90 7.85 3.54
N ALA A 582 31.23 6.80 3.09
CA ALA A 582 31.64 5.95 1.98
C ALA A 582 30.49 5.72 0.98
N LEU A 583 30.78 5.87 -0.30
CA LEU A 583 29.84 5.75 -1.41
C LEU A 583 30.56 5.08 -2.59
N TYR A 584 29.98 4.02 -3.13
CA TYR A 584 30.40 3.43 -4.40
C TYR A 584 29.32 3.70 -5.46
N THR A 585 29.70 4.34 -6.57
CA THR A 585 28.77 4.77 -7.63
C THR A 585 28.95 4.01 -8.95
N VAL A 586 29.70 2.91 -8.95
CA VAL A 586 30.02 2.11 -10.14
C VAL A 586 30.69 2.96 -11.23
N ASP A 587 32.03 2.97 -11.22
CA ASP A 587 32.81 3.60 -12.29
C ASP A 587 33.20 2.57 -13.37
N ASN A 588 34.18 2.90 -14.23
CA ASN A 588 34.55 2.06 -15.37
C ASN A 588 35.20 0.72 -14.96
N ASP A 589 35.68 0.62 -13.73
CA ASP A 589 36.33 -0.57 -13.19
C ASP A 589 35.38 -1.19 -12.15
N ASP A 590 34.40 -1.97 -12.61
CA ASP A 590 33.39 -2.59 -11.74
C ASP A 590 34.00 -3.48 -10.63
N GLU A 591 34.21 -2.89 -9.47
CA GLU A 591 34.74 -3.56 -8.28
C GLU A 591 33.71 -4.45 -7.58
N CYS A 592 32.41 -4.35 -7.93
CA CYS A 592 31.39 -5.19 -7.30
C CYS A 592 31.61 -6.66 -7.58
N THR A 593 32.17 -7.03 -8.73
CA THR A 593 32.49 -8.44 -9.01
C THR A 593 33.50 -8.99 -8.01
N LYS A 594 34.52 -8.19 -7.63
CA LYS A 594 35.55 -8.55 -6.63
C LYS A 594 34.97 -8.63 -5.22
N TYR A 595 34.13 -7.67 -4.82
CA TYR A 595 33.65 -7.57 -3.44
C TYR A 595 32.34 -8.31 -3.18
N LEU A 596 31.36 -8.18 -4.07
CA LEU A 596 30.00 -8.70 -3.94
C LEU A 596 29.76 -10.00 -4.73
N GLY A 597 30.68 -10.40 -5.62
CA GLY A 597 30.53 -11.61 -6.42
C GLY A 597 29.53 -11.48 -7.58
N ARG A 598 29.08 -10.26 -7.88
CA ARG A 598 28.25 -9.92 -9.05
C ARG A 598 28.67 -8.57 -9.62
N ALA A 599 28.38 -8.35 -10.89
CA ALA A 599 28.56 -7.04 -11.48
C ALA A 599 27.56 -6.02 -10.94
N CYS A 600 28.00 -4.78 -10.74
CA CYS A 600 27.09 -3.65 -10.54
C CYS A 600 26.84 -2.92 -11.87
N LYS A 601 25.74 -2.18 -11.93
CA LYS A 601 25.38 -1.42 -13.13
C LYS A 601 25.67 0.06 -12.97
N ALA A 602 26.32 0.65 -13.97
CA ALA A 602 26.69 2.07 -13.96
C ALA A 602 25.47 2.98 -13.81
N ASN A 603 25.62 4.06 -13.04
CA ASN A 603 24.67 5.16 -13.01
C ASN A 603 24.79 5.98 -14.31
N VAL A 604 23.69 6.55 -14.78
CA VAL A 604 23.64 7.38 -15.98
C VAL A 604 23.40 8.83 -15.58
N LEU A 605 24.17 9.74 -16.15
CA LEU A 605 24.10 11.17 -15.88
C LEU A 605 23.89 11.93 -17.20
N VAL A 606 22.81 12.70 -17.28
CA VAL A 606 22.46 13.55 -18.42
C VAL A 606 22.26 14.96 -17.90
N ASP A 607 22.98 15.92 -18.50
CA ASP A 607 22.94 17.34 -18.12
C ASP A 607 23.06 17.58 -16.59
N SER A 608 23.84 16.73 -15.92
CA SER A 608 23.95 16.66 -14.47
C SER A 608 25.40 16.83 -14.02
N GLY A 609 25.59 17.18 -12.75
CA GLY A 609 26.92 17.20 -12.12
C GLY A 609 27.56 15.80 -12.03
N ILE A 610 28.77 15.71 -11.48
CA ILE A 610 29.47 14.43 -11.32
C ILE A 610 28.93 13.62 -10.12
N PHE A 611 28.97 12.29 -10.23
CA PHE A 611 28.60 11.35 -9.17
C PHE A 611 29.73 10.33 -8.90
N PRO A 612 30.90 10.78 -8.39
CA PRO A 612 32.05 9.91 -8.19
C PRO A 612 31.93 9.05 -6.93
N SER A 613 32.59 7.89 -6.93
CA SER A 613 32.83 7.10 -5.72
C SER A 613 33.63 7.90 -4.68
N ARG A 614 33.38 7.62 -3.40
CA ARG A 614 34.13 8.11 -2.23
C ARG A 614 34.40 6.95 -1.31
N ASN A 615 35.65 6.60 -1.07
CA ASN A 615 35.99 5.43 -0.25
C ASN A 615 35.27 4.15 -0.75
N GLY A 616 35.30 3.92 -2.06
CA GLY A 616 34.53 2.88 -2.74
C GLY A 616 34.76 1.47 -2.20
N GLU A 617 36.02 1.08 -2.01
CA GLU A 617 36.37 -0.21 -1.38
C GLU A 617 35.73 -0.34 0.01
N THR A 618 35.81 0.70 0.85
CA THR A 618 35.18 0.71 2.19
C THR A 618 33.66 0.60 2.13
N ALA A 619 33.02 1.26 1.16
CA ALA A 619 31.59 1.11 0.92
C ALA A 619 31.27 -0.35 0.57
N LEU A 620 31.97 -0.94 -0.40
CA LEU A 620 31.74 -2.31 -0.85
C LEU A 620 32.03 -3.38 0.21
N GLU A 621 33.08 -3.20 1.01
CA GLU A 621 33.40 -4.07 2.15
C GLU A 621 32.25 -4.09 3.17
N THR A 622 31.64 -2.93 3.41
CA THR A 622 30.51 -2.83 4.34
C THR A 622 29.23 -3.36 3.70
N ILE A 623 28.97 -3.06 2.44
CA ILE A 623 27.80 -3.54 1.69
C ILE A 623 27.81 -5.07 1.60
N LYS A 624 28.98 -5.70 1.45
CA LYS A 624 29.15 -7.17 1.47
C LYS A 624 28.62 -7.82 2.74
N THR A 625 28.59 -7.08 3.86
CA THR A 625 28.05 -7.59 5.14
C THR A 625 26.51 -7.66 5.17
N VAL A 626 25.84 -7.13 4.15
CA VAL A 626 24.37 -7.07 4.05
C VAL A 626 23.89 -7.92 2.87
N PRO A 627 23.53 -9.21 3.09
CA PRO A 627 23.24 -10.16 2.00
C PRO A 627 22.18 -9.70 1.00
N ILE A 628 21.14 -8.99 1.46
CA ILE A 628 20.07 -8.50 0.58
C ILE A 628 20.56 -7.46 -0.46
N PHE A 629 21.65 -6.73 -0.18
CA PHE A 629 22.27 -5.81 -1.14
C PHE A 629 23.19 -6.55 -2.12
N VAL A 630 23.81 -7.63 -1.65
CA VAL A 630 24.67 -8.52 -2.45
C VAL A 630 23.83 -9.28 -3.48
N ASP A 631 22.67 -9.80 -3.08
CA ASP A 631 21.81 -10.63 -3.95
C ASP A 631 20.93 -9.83 -4.92
N TYR A 632 21.07 -8.50 -4.94
CA TYR A 632 20.33 -7.66 -5.87
C TYR A 632 20.71 -7.98 -7.32
N SER A 633 19.70 -8.18 -8.16
CA SER A 633 19.91 -8.36 -9.60
C SER A 633 18.98 -7.43 -10.37
N THR A 634 19.58 -6.58 -11.22
CA THR A 634 18.87 -5.94 -12.32
C THR A 634 18.70 -7.00 -13.41
N GLY A 635 17.50 -7.13 -13.98
CA GLY A 635 17.06 -8.35 -14.69
C GLY A 635 18.04 -8.97 -15.69
N SER A 636 18.17 -10.30 -15.59
CA SER A 636 18.63 -11.30 -16.59
C SER A 636 19.95 -11.07 -17.33
N THR A 637 21.01 -11.74 -16.85
CA THR A 637 22.04 -12.33 -17.71
C THR A 637 22.24 -13.80 -17.34
N GLN A 638 21.73 -14.71 -18.18
CA GLN A 638 22.24 -16.08 -18.24
C GLN A 638 23.66 -16.02 -18.83
N ALA A 639 24.67 -16.27 -18.00
CA ALA A 639 25.95 -16.78 -18.48
C ALA A 639 25.95 -18.29 -18.25
N SER A 640 25.85 -19.04 -19.35
CA SER A 640 26.01 -20.48 -19.39
C SER A 640 27.45 -20.85 -19.03
N ASP A 641 27.69 -21.38 -17.85
CA ASP A 641 28.96 -22.02 -17.54
C ASP A 641 28.88 -23.51 -17.91
N SER A 642 29.36 -23.79 -19.10
CA SER A 642 29.57 -25.13 -19.63
C SER A 642 30.67 -25.83 -18.84
N ARG A 643 30.30 -26.71 -17.90
CA ARG A 643 31.21 -27.80 -17.51
C ARG A 643 31.11 -28.91 -18.54
N GLN A 644 32.20 -29.07 -19.28
CA GLN A 644 32.50 -30.24 -20.10
C GLN A 644 32.28 -31.51 -19.30
N GLN A 645 31.46 -32.41 -19.82
CA GLN A 645 31.74 -33.84 -19.75
C GLN A 645 31.28 -34.49 -21.06
N SER A 646 32.26 -35.03 -21.76
CA SER A 646 32.14 -35.78 -23.00
C SER A 646 31.39 -37.09 -22.78
N SER A 647 30.51 -37.46 -23.72
CA SER A 647 30.70 -38.63 -24.62
C SER A 647 29.35 -39.16 -25.13
N GLY A 648 29.27 -39.43 -26.44
CA GLY A 648 28.41 -40.49 -26.99
C GLY A 648 27.22 -40.01 -27.83
N MET A 649 27.39 -40.03 -29.15
CA MET A 649 26.30 -40.05 -30.15
C MET A 649 25.60 -41.41 -30.14
N GLU A 650 24.29 -41.45 -30.41
CA GLU A 650 23.70 -42.22 -31.53
C GLU A 650 22.19 -41.97 -31.67
N GLU A 651 21.74 -41.94 -32.94
CA GLU A 651 20.37 -41.70 -33.42
C GLU A 651 19.42 -42.89 -33.18
N GLN A 652 18.10 -42.64 -33.03
CA GLN A 652 17.05 -43.25 -33.86
C GLN A 652 15.61 -42.81 -33.52
N GLN A 653 14.73 -43.01 -34.51
CA GLN A 653 13.37 -42.49 -34.73
C GLN A 653 12.23 -43.07 -33.85
N GLN A 654 11.18 -42.23 -33.70
CA GLN A 654 9.73 -42.47 -33.57
C GLN A 654 9.18 -43.71 -32.84
N VAL A 655 8.26 -43.51 -31.87
CA VAL A 655 6.83 -43.94 -31.89
C VAL A 655 6.08 -43.34 -30.68
N GLN A 656 4.82 -42.99 -30.93
CA GLN A 656 3.84 -42.37 -30.04
C GLN A 656 3.13 -43.40 -29.15
N GLN A 657 3.10 -43.23 -27.81
CA GLN A 657 2.03 -43.73 -26.93
C GLN A 657 2.07 -43.10 -25.53
N SER A 658 0.88 -42.82 -25.01
CA SER A 658 0.55 -42.04 -23.81
C SER A 658 0.31 -42.89 -22.56
N VAL A 659 0.91 -42.55 -21.40
CA VAL A 659 0.45 -42.84 -20.02
C VAL A 659 1.01 -41.76 -19.06
N PRO A 660 0.30 -41.35 -17.98
CA PRO A 660 0.57 -40.13 -17.21
C PRO A 660 1.62 -40.31 -16.10
N GLY A 661 2.46 -39.29 -15.88
CA GLY A 661 3.45 -39.27 -14.81
C GLY A 661 3.86 -37.86 -14.40
N THR A 662 3.52 -37.51 -13.15
CA THR A 662 4.31 -36.70 -12.21
C THR A 662 5.05 -35.46 -12.77
N VAL A 663 4.41 -34.30 -12.70
CA VAL A 663 5.07 -33.01 -12.90
C VAL A 663 5.84 -32.62 -11.63
N LYS A 664 7.17 -32.67 -11.74
CA LYS A 664 8.14 -32.07 -10.82
C LYS A 664 8.00 -30.54 -10.87
N PRO A 665 8.19 -29.77 -9.77
CA PRO A 665 7.91 -28.34 -9.74
C PRO A 665 8.76 -27.60 -10.77
N LEU A 666 8.12 -26.86 -11.67
CA LEU A 666 8.79 -25.97 -12.61
C LEU A 666 9.25 -24.72 -11.83
N ALA A 667 10.52 -24.38 -12.00
CA ALA A 667 11.20 -23.28 -11.32
C ALA A 667 10.47 -21.94 -11.47
N GLU A 668 10.48 -21.18 -10.38
CA GLU A 668 9.93 -19.83 -10.23
C GLU A 668 10.42 -18.89 -11.35
N THR A 669 9.48 -18.33 -12.11
CA THR A 669 9.75 -17.27 -13.08
C THR A 669 9.74 -15.93 -12.34
N LYS A 670 10.90 -15.27 -12.22
CA LYS A 670 11.08 -13.96 -11.56
C LYS A 670 10.70 -12.79 -12.50
N PRO A 671 9.99 -11.74 -12.02
CA PRO A 671 9.62 -10.57 -12.83
C PRO A 671 10.79 -9.60 -13.08
N ALA A 672 10.81 -8.95 -14.26
CA ALA A 672 11.88 -8.04 -14.73
C ALA A 672 11.66 -6.56 -14.36
N SER A 673 12.76 -5.83 -14.11
CA SER A 673 12.85 -4.42 -13.65
C SER A 673 12.83 -3.39 -14.80
N ILE A 674 12.21 -2.22 -14.56
CA ILE A 674 12.27 -0.99 -15.41
C ILE A 674 13.71 -0.48 -15.45
N GLN A 675 14.15 0.16 -16.53
CA GLN A 675 15.45 0.84 -16.57
C GLN A 675 15.29 2.28 -16.04
N SER A 676 16.18 2.72 -15.17
CA SER A 676 16.12 4.05 -14.54
C SER A 676 15.89 5.16 -15.55
N LYS A 677 16.61 5.19 -16.68
CA LYS A 677 16.48 6.20 -17.76
C LYS A 677 15.06 6.47 -18.28
N ASP A 678 14.16 5.51 -18.13
CA ASP A 678 12.81 5.59 -18.69
C ASP A 678 11.78 6.08 -17.65
N VAL A 679 12.18 6.21 -16.37
CA VAL A 679 11.32 6.59 -15.24
C VAL A 679 10.76 8.01 -15.38
N GLU A 680 11.54 9.04 -15.72
CA GLU A 680 10.99 10.40 -15.94
C GLU A 680 10.00 10.47 -17.10
N SER A 681 10.22 9.72 -18.18
CA SER A 681 9.27 9.70 -19.29
C SER A 681 7.91 9.08 -18.91
N VAL A 682 7.88 8.29 -17.83
CA VAL A 682 6.68 7.73 -17.21
C VAL A 682 6.00 8.77 -16.31
N TRP A 683 6.76 9.64 -15.64
CA TRP A 683 6.23 10.59 -14.63
C TRP A 683 6.09 12.06 -15.09
N VAL A 684 6.83 12.56 -16.08
CA VAL A 684 6.57 13.85 -16.75
C VAL A 684 5.22 13.85 -17.48
N LYS A 685 4.68 12.65 -17.76
CA LYS A 685 3.29 12.49 -18.23
C LYS A 685 2.25 12.58 -17.11
N THR A 686 2.65 12.64 -15.84
CA THR A 686 1.77 12.65 -14.66
C THR A 686 1.76 13.97 -13.87
N SER A 687 2.74 14.87 -14.06
CA SER A 687 2.92 16.10 -13.24
C SER A 687 2.11 17.34 -13.69
N ASP A 688 1.60 17.42 -14.92
CA ASP A 688 0.82 18.59 -15.41
C ASP A 688 -0.66 18.67 -14.92
N ASN A 689 -1.11 17.82 -13.98
CA ASN A 689 -2.54 17.56 -13.78
C ASN A 689 -3.12 17.70 -12.36
N PHE A 690 -2.45 18.39 -11.43
CA PHE A 690 -3.05 18.79 -10.14
C PHE A 690 -3.09 20.31 -9.98
N GLY A 691 -4.06 20.93 -10.64
CA GLY A 691 -4.38 22.34 -10.45
C GLY A 691 -4.86 22.60 -9.02
N VAL A 692 -4.09 23.39 -8.28
CA VAL A 692 -4.46 23.94 -6.98
C VAL A 692 -5.60 24.93 -7.19
N GLY A 693 -6.81 24.58 -6.74
CA GLY A 693 -7.85 25.57 -6.53
C GLY A 693 -7.46 26.43 -5.34
N LYS A 694 -7.12 27.71 -5.58
CA LYS A 694 -7.05 28.74 -4.53
C LYS A 694 -8.36 28.72 -3.73
N LEU A 695 -8.25 28.63 -2.41
CA LEU A 695 -9.26 29.12 -1.49
C LEU A 695 -8.61 30.23 -0.67
N GLU A 696 -9.22 31.42 -0.71
CA GLU A 696 -8.84 32.60 0.07
C GLU A 696 -8.99 32.39 1.58
#